data_AF-A0A3A9EZ66-F1
#
_entry.id   AF-A0A3A9EZ66-F1
#
_cell.length_a   1.000
_cell.length_b   1.000
_cell.length_c   1.000
_cell.angle_alpha   90.00
_cell.angle_beta   90.00
_cell.angle_gamma   90.00
#
_symmetry.space_group_name_H-M   'P 1'
#
loop_
_entity.id
_entity.type
_entity.pdbx_description
1 polymer ?
#
loop_
_entity_poly.entity_id
_entity_poly.type
_entity_poly.pdbx_seq_one_letter_code
_entity_poly.pdbx_strand_id
1 'polypeptide(L)'
;MGGIQEEFEGLTITLKKRKLNINRDNLKSTKTMSENDYLVLGHYDQITIKYVNDWWEWTPNKTEALSLTDEFVDKYDIKAYFPENKRRRRYEEKEFDYAIWREAGSEYPFVVVSVINVTEEYVKKSPKDIHVCDAFSNTVLECVENDAVKNKWKEMHCALLPTIGFSDFLLIFKTADLNSTLNLLEQLKEKLTGKAPCLSNAYTMIGFCDKGLDRLSEDAVGGIKLALRFGLRDGISSRQFRRYFEEKLKEEQESGTVVGIEKDYRILGDADFLIVSNIELQKVLPFYFSRKSPGLFHPAHDLFRYYIRSMQSEVRVEGMKGEVDLSLIKGIRKEKSVDHYTKKYQDIIFKLKEFVTKNRYPERIVYGLQIIMKRFLQMVQSGHCFDMEYIIGAAFDNLIKCLEQSMDIAGMQDEDEKYALIEGMFEALNMFRDMIGDYLADMQRSDSLFLEGRSLSHPSIGSATKLLFFYNGYIDSVKEILCSEKEKDRYKFVVTSGGTDETRSIDLFAYLDPADEKTCPIILMTVPEVSLYDVKSSLFRVLHEMLHFCGKRERKSRMMFVIDAVCGYTAEAFGGFMKAEQQELYRSILAPLFSYIMPDKKENVKAEIKRAITDQTDKLKAELKHNIKDKIIAEIPGSWSEKEYFGREIYATLYTIMEEKVFDAKGESKKLELLIYNDFMEYQYELAKEIEKILQNNNILYSNVSLLRSNLKIMKRESADADKEDFMDKDKEFIKYIIAFYLGKDVHEYNENIVIDDEDAWFDLDQILMILQYLFKECYADCMAGKVLNLRPEHFVFSFLTEARNERNAFVSDNKSECRILIDLKYLYEIEDKFTDEVKCQLNTYAGRMKKRGLEYIEVESLISRLQEIIDTKDEKERITALTEPVMAYLRQCEEEWKKQGGFEKFESIQEMNIYSEMETADDIYGFLQSVADKWICYAH
;
A
#
# COMPACT_ATOMS: atom_id res chain seq x y z
N MET A 1 -10.74 1.74 -42.36
CA MET A 1 -11.05 3.06 -41.80
C MET A 1 -10.42 3.08 -40.43
N GLY A 2 -9.30 3.77 -40.26
CA GLY A 2 -8.63 3.89 -38.95
C GLY A 2 -9.45 4.83 -38.08
N GLY A 3 -10.14 4.29 -37.08
CA GLY A 3 -10.70 5.11 -36.01
C GLY A 3 -9.56 5.80 -35.29
N ILE A 4 -9.69 7.10 -35.05
CA ILE A 4 -8.81 7.83 -34.14
C ILE A 4 -8.97 7.12 -32.79
N GLN A 5 -7.89 6.50 -32.30
CA GLN A 5 -7.88 5.87 -30.99
C GLN A 5 -8.10 6.99 -29.97
N GLU A 6 -9.18 6.92 -29.19
CA GLU A 6 -9.48 7.94 -28.19
C GLU A 6 -8.37 7.90 -27.12
N GLU A 7 -7.71 9.03 -26.87
CA GLU A 7 -6.71 9.19 -25.83
C GLU A 7 -7.37 9.63 -24.52
N PHE A 8 -6.75 9.28 -23.39
CA PHE A 8 -7.15 9.83 -22.09
C PHE A 8 -6.87 11.33 -22.06
N GLU A 9 -7.74 12.10 -21.41
CA GLU A 9 -7.56 13.55 -21.28
C GLU A 9 -7.68 13.97 -19.81
N GLY A 10 -6.59 14.49 -19.28
CA GLY A 10 -6.39 14.94 -17.92
C GLY A 10 -5.85 16.36 -17.85
N LEU A 11 -5.92 16.94 -16.66
CA LEU A 11 -5.46 18.28 -16.36
C LEU A 11 -4.87 18.33 -14.94
N THR A 12 -3.71 18.96 -14.80
CA THR A 12 -3.06 19.24 -13.52
C THR A 12 -3.00 20.74 -13.30
N ILE A 13 -3.58 21.21 -12.21
CA ILE A 13 -3.49 22.60 -11.76
C ILE A 13 -2.50 22.66 -10.61
N THR A 14 -1.34 23.27 -10.82
CA THR A 14 -0.30 23.41 -9.80
C THR A 14 -0.34 24.82 -9.22
N LEU A 15 -0.68 24.93 -7.93
CA LEU A 15 -0.58 26.16 -7.15
C LEU A 15 0.84 26.28 -6.61
N LYS A 16 1.51 27.43 -6.81
CA LYS A 16 2.92 27.62 -6.46
C LYS A 16 3.10 28.80 -5.50
N LYS A 17 3.85 28.59 -4.41
CA LYS A 17 4.20 29.63 -3.42
C LYS A 17 5.69 29.92 -3.44
N ARG A 18 6.09 31.19 -3.57
CA ARG A 18 7.51 31.60 -3.72
C ARG A 18 8.30 31.57 -2.39
N LYS A 19 9.61 31.39 -2.50
CA LYS A 19 10.58 31.50 -1.39
C LYS A 19 10.54 32.87 -0.73
N LEU A 20 10.43 32.86 0.60
CA LEU A 20 10.36 34.04 1.46
C LEU A 20 11.63 34.91 1.37
N ASN A 21 12.79 34.31 1.03
CA ASN A 21 14.09 34.98 0.90
C ASN A 21 14.85 34.48 -0.34
N ILE A 22 14.61 35.09 -1.50
CA ILE A 22 15.45 34.84 -2.69
C ILE A 22 16.75 35.63 -2.53
N ASN A 23 17.88 34.92 -2.50
CA ASN A 23 19.22 35.53 -2.41
C ASN A 23 19.59 36.20 -3.74
N ARG A 24 20.36 37.29 -3.69
CA ARG A 24 20.65 38.17 -4.84
C ARG A 24 21.24 37.42 -6.06
N ASP A 25 22.00 36.35 -5.81
CA ASP A 25 22.70 35.60 -6.85
C ASP A 25 21.82 34.55 -7.57
N ASN A 26 20.72 34.12 -6.94
CA ASN A 26 19.76 33.18 -7.54
C ASN A 26 18.77 33.85 -8.51
N LEU A 27 18.86 35.18 -8.69
CA LEU A 27 17.89 36.01 -9.43
C LEU A 27 18.04 35.97 -10.96
N LYS A 28 19.07 35.30 -11.51
CA LYS A 28 19.32 35.25 -12.96
C LYS A 28 18.35 34.35 -13.75
N SER A 29 17.51 33.55 -13.07
CA SER A 29 16.65 32.53 -13.70
C SER A 29 15.15 32.86 -13.70
N THR A 30 14.73 34.09 -13.40
CA THR A 30 13.32 34.50 -13.57
C THR A 30 12.99 34.62 -15.06
N LYS A 31 12.96 33.47 -15.74
CA LYS A 31 12.49 33.30 -17.11
C LYS A 31 11.05 33.80 -17.19
N THR A 32 10.73 34.42 -18.32
CA THR A 32 9.37 34.73 -18.78
C THR A 32 8.38 33.64 -18.40
N MET A 33 7.26 34.01 -17.76
CA MET A 33 6.14 33.11 -17.46
C MET A 33 5.77 32.33 -18.73
N SER A 34 5.56 31.02 -18.59
CA SER A 34 5.12 30.20 -19.72
C SER A 34 3.69 30.58 -20.10
N GLU A 35 3.24 30.18 -21.29
CA GLU A 35 1.90 30.55 -21.78
C GLU A 35 0.74 29.97 -20.96
N ASN A 36 1.05 29.02 -20.06
CA ASN A 36 0.08 28.33 -19.19
C ASN A 36 0.20 28.76 -17.72
N ASP A 37 0.99 29.81 -17.44
CA ASP A 37 1.19 30.36 -16.10
C ASP A 37 0.33 31.61 -15.88
N TYR A 38 -0.32 31.66 -14.72
CA TYR A 38 -1.16 32.77 -14.29
C TYR A 38 -0.71 33.27 -12.92
N LEU A 39 -0.73 34.59 -12.70
CA LEU A 39 -0.58 35.14 -11.35
C LEU A 39 -1.88 34.92 -10.57
N VAL A 40 -1.80 34.69 -9.27
CA VAL A 40 -2.97 34.30 -8.47
C VAL A 40 -3.34 35.38 -7.48
N LEU A 41 -4.64 35.63 -7.36
CA LEU A 41 -5.21 36.33 -6.22
C LEU A 41 -5.52 35.31 -5.12
N GLY A 42 -4.74 35.29 -4.04
CA GLY A 42 -4.97 34.43 -2.89
C GLY A 42 -3.73 34.29 -2.00
N HIS A 43 -3.57 33.10 -1.43
CA HIS A 43 -2.36 32.72 -0.71
C HIS A 43 -1.20 32.37 -1.65
N TYR A 44 -1.46 31.59 -2.71
CA TYR A 44 -0.46 31.22 -3.70
C TYR A 44 -0.13 32.39 -4.63
N ASP A 45 1.05 32.37 -5.24
CA ASP A 45 1.53 33.46 -6.08
C ASP A 45 1.34 33.16 -7.58
N GLN A 46 1.20 31.88 -7.95
CA GLN A 46 1.10 31.42 -9.33
C GLN A 46 0.26 30.13 -9.44
N ILE A 47 -0.49 30.01 -10.54
CA ILE A 47 -1.17 28.80 -11.00
C ILE A 47 -0.55 28.40 -12.33
N THR A 48 -0.16 27.14 -12.47
CA THR A 48 0.22 26.53 -13.75
C THR A 48 -0.85 25.51 -14.13
N ILE A 49 -1.33 25.53 -15.38
CA ILE A 49 -2.28 24.54 -15.89
C ILE A 49 -1.60 23.68 -16.94
N LYS A 50 -1.48 22.38 -16.66
CA LYS A 50 -0.84 21.41 -17.55
C LYS A 50 -1.87 20.40 -18.06
N TYR A 51 -1.97 20.27 -19.37
CA TYR A 51 -2.73 19.19 -20.00
C TYR A 51 -1.94 17.87 -19.92
N VAL A 52 -2.66 16.77 -19.69
CA VAL A 52 -2.10 15.43 -19.53
C VAL A 52 -2.86 14.47 -20.43
N ASN A 53 -2.16 13.69 -21.26
CA ASN A 53 -2.78 12.68 -22.13
C ASN A 53 -2.45 11.23 -21.74
N ASP A 54 -1.63 11.05 -20.70
CA ASP A 54 -1.26 9.74 -20.16
C ASP A 54 -1.45 9.73 -18.63
N TRP A 55 -2.19 8.75 -18.12
CA TRP A 55 -2.42 8.52 -16.69
C TRP A 55 -1.11 8.53 -15.89
N TRP A 56 -0.05 7.95 -16.45
CA TRP A 56 1.22 7.80 -15.77
C TRP A 56 1.97 9.12 -15.56
N GLU A 57 1.61 10.19 -16.27
CA GLU A 57 2.15 11.54 -15.99
C GLU A 57 1.73 12.10 -14.63
N TRP A 58 0.68 11.54 -14.03
CA TRP A 58 0.27 11.91 -12.67
C TRP A 58 1.06 11.20 -11.57
N THR A 59 1.96 10.28 -11.91
CA THR A 59 2.84 9.67 -10.91
C THR A 59 3.76 10.72 -10.25
N PRO A 60 4.06 10.61 -8.94
CA PRO A 60 4.92 11.56 -8.23
C PRO A 60 6.27 11.84 -8.90
N ASN A 61 6.84 10.84 -9.58
CA ASN A 61 8.14 10.96 -10.26
C ASN A 61 8.09 11.84 -11.52
N LYS A 62 6.90 12.07 -12.10
CA LYS A 62 6.70 12.88 -13.30
C LYS A 62 6.07 14.25 -13.01
N THR A 63 5.55 14.46 -11.80
CA THR A 63 5.11 15.77 -11.31
C THR A 63 6.29 16.68 -10.95
N GLU A 64 6.09 18.00 -10.97
CA GLU A 64 7.16 18.97 -10.68
C GLU A 64 7.65 18.85 -9.23
N ALA A 65 8.71 18.07 -9.00
CA ALA A 65 9.33 17.97 -7.68
C ALA A 65 9.85 19.32 -7.16
N LEU A 66 9.74 19.54 -5.85
CA LEU A 66 10.38 20.68 -5.18
C LEU A 66 11.90 20.49 -5.21
N SER A 67 12.61 21.41 -5.87
CA SER A 67 14.08 21.43 -5.89
C SER A 67 14.63 22.52 -4.97
N LEU A 68 15.80 22.30 -4.39
CA LEU A 68 16.55 23.35 -3.69
C LEU A 68 16.85 24.54 -4.61
N THR A 69 16.95 24.30 -5.92
CA THR A 69 17.15 25.34 -6.95
C THR A 69 15.86 26.01 -7.39
N ASP A 70 14.70 25.50 -6.99
CA ASP A 70 13.40 26.07 -7.35
C ASP A 70 13.21 27.44 -6.67
N GLU A 71 12.46 28.35 -7.28
CA GLU A 71 12.07 29.62 -6.66
C GLU A 71 10.86 29.47 -5.72
N PHE A 72 10.17 28.33 -5.77
CA PHE A 72 9.01 28.01 -4.94
C PHE A 72 9.38 27.22 -3.67
N VAL A 73 8.68 27.49 -2.56
CA VAL A 73 8.75 26.72 -1.29
C VAL A 73 7.68 25.67 -1.18
N ASP A 74 6.57 25.85 -1.90
CA ASP A 74 5.42 24.97 -1.85
C ASP A 74 4.77 24.86 -3.23
N LYS A 75 4.30 23.66 -3.52
CA LYS A 75 3.54 23.31 -4.74
C LYS A 75 2.40 22.39 -4.35
N TYR A 76 1.19 22.75 -4.78
CA TYR A 76 0.00 21.95 -4.56
C TYR A 76 -0.65 21.59 -5.88
N ASP A 77 -0.72 20.30 -6.18
CA ASP A 77 -1.30 19.79 -7.42
C ASP A 77 -2.75 19.36 -7.22
N ILE A 78 -3.63 19.89 -8.06
CA ILE A 78 -5.00 19.41 -8.21
C ILE A 78 -5.10 18.64 -9.52
N LYS A 79 -5.46 17.36 -9.43
CA LYS A 79 -5.56 16.44 -10.57
C LYS A 79 -7.03 16.21 -10.93
N ALA A 80 -7.38 16.54 -12.16
CA ALA A 80 -8.74 16.45 -12.68
C ALA A 80 -8.73 15.85 -14.09
N TYR A 81 -9.81 15.19 -14.48
CA TYR A 81 -9.91 14.58 -15.81
C TYR A 81 -11.09 15.14 -16.59
N PHE A 82 -10.97 15.14 -17.91
CA PHE A 82 -12.09 15.45 -18.78
C PHE A 82 -13.06 14.27 -18.77
N PRO A 83 -14.38 14.51 -18.74
CA PRO A 83 -15.38 13.45 -18.90
C PRO A 83 -15.14 12.63 -20.17
N GLU A 84 -15.59 11.37 -20.19
CA GLU A 84 -15.55 10.50 -21.38
C GLU A 84 -16.13 11.22 -22.61
N ASN A 85 -15.62 10.93 -23.80
CA ASN A 85 -15.96 11.67 -25.02
C ASN A 85 -17.48 11.75 -25.30
N LYS A 86 -18.22 10.67 -25.01
CA LYS A 86 -19.69 10.66 -25.13
C LYS A 86 -20.35 11.67 -24.20
N ARG A 87 -19.93 11.73 -22.93
CA ARG A 87 -20.46 12.72 -21.95
C ARG A 87 -20.06 14.13 -22.33
N ARG A 88 -18.80 14.31 -22.72
CA ARG A 88 -18.25 15.60 -23.12
C ARG A 88 -19.05 16.24 -24.25
N ARG A 89 -19.38 15.47 -25.31
CA ARG A 89 -20.24 15.96 -26.40
C ARG A 89 -21.61 16.41 -25.91
N ARG A 90 -22.24 15.69 -24.97
CA ARG A 90 -23.52 16.09 -24.35
C ARG A 90 -23.41 17.37 -23.53
N TYR A 91 -22.25 17.62 -22.91
CA TYR A 91 -21.99 18.86 -22.17
C TYR A 91 -21.71 20.02 -23.13
N GLU A 92 -20.99 19.79 -24.22
CA GLU A 92 -20.74 20.77 -25.28
C GLU A 92 -22.04 21.21 -25.98
N GLU A 93 -23.00 20.30 -26.16
CA GLU A 93 -24.37 20.61 -26.62
C GLU A 93 -25.11 21.58 -25.69
N LYS A 94 -24.70 21.67 -24.42
CA LYS A 94 -25.21 22.59 -23.40
C LYS A 94 -24.27 23.77 -23.13
N GLU A 95 -23.40 24.06 -24.09
CA GLU A 95 -22.47 25.20 -24.10
C GLU A 95 -21.33 25.16 -23.05
N PHE A 96 -21.05 24.00 -22.45
CA PHE A 96 -19.73 23.81 -21.80
C PHE A 96 -18.63 23.79 -22.88
N ASP A 97 -17.46 24.36 -22.59
CA ASP A 97 -16.37 24.49 -23.54
C ASP A 97 -15.12 23.75 -23.07
N TYR A 98 -14.89 22.57 -23.63
CA TYR A 98 -13.70 21.76 -23.36
C TYR A 98 -12.59 21.99 -24.38
N ALA A 99 -12.91 22.44 -25.59
CA ALA A 99 -11.95 22.61 -26.69
C ALA A 99 -10.91 23.69 -26.38
N ILE A 100 -11.35 24.80 -25.77
CA ILE A 100 -10.49 25.92 -25.38
C ILE A 100 -9.37 25.54 -24.39
N TRP A 101 -9.53 24.42 -23.68
CA TRP A 101 -8.55 23.94 -22.70
C TRP A 101 -7.45 23.07 -23.32
N ARG A 102 -7.60 22.69 -24.61
CA ARG A 102 -6.55 21.99 -25.38
C ARG A 102 -5.62 22.93 -26.13
N GLU A 103 -6.04 24.17 -26.36
CA GLU A 103 -5.27 25.16 -27.10
C GLU A 103 -4.20 25.81 -26.21
N ALA A 104 -2.97 25.92 -26.73
CA ALA A 104 -1.88 26.61 -26.06
C ALA A 104 -2.06 28.13 -26.15
N GLY A 105 -1.93 28.82 -25.01
CA GLY A 105 -2.04 30.28 -24.92
C GLY A 105 -3.41 30.77 -24.45
N SER A 106 -3.40 31.74 -23.52
CA SER A 106 -4.61 32.42 -23.03
C SER A 106 -4.95 33.61 -23.91
N GLU A 107 -6.12 33.60 -24.57
CA GLU A 107 -6.71 34.82 -25.13
C GLU A 107 -7.53 35.62 -24.11
N TYR A 108 -7.72 35.05 -22.92
CA TYR A 108 -8.58 35.58 -21.87
C TYR A 108 -7.75 36.06 -20.67
N PRO A 109 -8.11 37.20 -20.06
CA PRO A 109 -7.34 37.79 -18.96
C PRO A 109 -7.45 37.00 -17.66
N PHE A 110 -8.57 36.29 -17.43
CA PHE A 110 -8.80 35.53 -16.22
C PHE A 110 -8.96 34.05 -16.46
N VAL A 111 -8.39 33.27 -15.55
CA VAL A 111 -8.76 31.89 -15.30
C VAL A 111 -9.34 31.79 -13.90
N VAL A 112 -10.57 31.30 -13.79
CA VAL A 112 -11.20 31.03 -12.49
C VAL A 112 -11.25 29.53 -12.29
N VAL A 113 -10.72 29.05 -11.17
CA VAL A 113 -10.76 27.65 -10.76
C VAL A 113 -11.54 27.55 -9.48
N SER A 114 -12.73 26.94 -9.53
CA SER A 114 -13.54 26.66 -8.36
C SER A 114 -13.45 25.18 -8.00
N VAL A 115 -12.88 24.89 -6.84
CA VAL A 115 -12.80 23.56 -6.23
C VAL A 115 -14.07 23.34 -5.43
N ILE A 116 -14.81 22.27 -5.71
CA ILE A 116 -16.17 22.07 -5.20
C ILE A 116 -16.29 20.72 -4.50
N ASN A 117 -16.87 20.73 -3.30
CA ASN A 117 -17.30 19.51 -2.61
C ASN A 117 -18.82 19.55 -2.38
N VAL A 118 -19.49 18.45 -2.72
CA VAL A 118 -20.94 18.29 -2.58
C VAL A 118 -21.30 17.70 -1.22
N THR A 119 -22.51 17.93 -0.75
CA THR A 119 -22.96 17.34 0.52
C THR A 119 -23.35 15.87 0.36
N GLU A 120 -23.25 15.10 1.45
CA GLU A 120 -23.76 13.72 1.52
C GLU A 120 -25.23 13.63 1.07
N GLU A 121 -26.06 14.61 1.48
CA GLU A 121 -27.48 14.69 1.11
C GLU A 121 -27.69 14.89 -0.40
N TYR A 122 -26.79 15.63 -1.07
CA TYR A 122 -26.80 15.77 -2.52
C TYR A 122 -26.51 14.45 -3.22
N VAL A 123 -25.49 13.73 -2.77
CA VAL A 123 -25.11 12.42 -3.31
C VAL A 123 -26.25 11.42 -3.12
N LYS A 124 -26.82 11.32 -1.90
CA LYS A 124 -27.95 10.42 -1.58
C LYS A 124 -29.19 10.62 -2.45
N LYS A 125 -29.47 11.87 -2.84
CA LYS A 125 -30.65 12.25 -3.63
C LYS A 125 -30.40 12.28 -5.13
N SER A 126 -29.14 12.18 -5.56
CA SER A 126 -28.82 12.07 -6.97
C SER A 126 -29.45 10.79 -7.53
N PRO A 127 -30.11 10.84 -8.70
CA PRO A 127 -30.75 9.66 -9.26
C PRO A 127 -29.73 8.54 -9.48
N LYS A 128 -30.00 7.34 -8.94
CA LYS A 128 -29.07 6.20 -9.01
C LYS A 128 -28.70 5.78 -10.44
N ASP A 129 -29.58 6.05 -11.39
CA ASP A 129 -29.40 5.71 -12.81
C ASP A 129 -28.62 6.80 -13.59
N ILE A 130 -28.27 7.92 -12.94
CA ILE A 130 -27.58 9.05 -13.56
C ILE A 130 -26.22 9.21 -12.91
N HIS A 131 -25.19 9.36 -13.74
CA HIS A 131 -23.85 9.64 -13.26
C HIS A 131 -23.80 10.92 -12.42
N VAL A 132 -23.11 10.91 -11.28
CA VAL A 132 -23.06 12.08 -10.38
C VAL A 132 -22.56 13.35 -11.08
N CYS A 133 -21.63 13.23 -12.04
CA CYS A 133 -21.20 14.37 -12.86
C CYS A 133 -22.30 14.90 -13.79
N ASP A 134 -23.14 14.02 -14.35
CA ASP A 134 -24.26 14.44 -15.20
C ASP A 134 -25.29 15.19 -14.33
N ALA A 135 -25.58 14.67 -13.13
CA ALA A 135 -26.46 15.33 -12.15
C ALA A 135 -25.92 16.71 -11.74
N PHE A 136 -24.61 16.81 -11.50
CA PHE A 136 -23.97 18.07 -11.14
C PHE A 136 -23.95 19.07 -12.29
N SER A 137 -23.71 18.62 -13.53
CA SER A 137 -23.80 19.47 -14.73
C SER A 137 -25.18 20.12 -14.87
N ASN A 138 -26.26 19.36 -14.61
CA ASN A 138 -27.61 19.90 -14.65
C ASN A 138 -27.83 20.93 -13.53
N THR A 139 -27.26 20.69 -12.35
CA THR A 139 -27.34 21.64 -11.22
C THR A 139 -26.68 22.98 -11.57
N VAL A 140 -25.52 22.95 -12.25
CA VAL A 140 -24.86 24.17 -12.76
C VAL A 140 -25.73 24.89 -13.78
N LEU A 141 -26.34 24.16 -14.72
CA LEU A 141 -27.19 24.75 -15.75
C LEU A 141 -28.46 25.38 -15.19
N GLU A 142 -29.06 24.79 -14.14
CA GLU A 142 -30.18 25.41 -13.41
C GLU A 142 -29.80 26.78 -12.82
N CYS A 143 -28.54 26.99 -12.42
CA CYS A 143 -28.05 28.30 -11.97
C CYS A 143 -27.79 29.25 -13.14
N VAL A 144 -27.43 28.72 -14.32
CA VAL A 144 -27.23 29.52 -15.54
C VAL A 144 -28.55 30.08 -16.08
N GLU A 145 -29.69 29.43 -15.85
CA GLU A 145 -31.01 29.89 -16.33
C GLU A 145 -31.44 31.27 -15.80
N ASN A 146 -30.74 31.81 -14.79
CA ASN A 146 -30.92 33.17 -14.31
C ASN A 146 -30.56 34.22 -15.38
N ASP A 147 -31.43 35.20 -15.61
CA ASP A 147 -31.30 36.25 -16.63
C ASP A 147 -29.94 37.00 -16.58
N ALA A 148 -29.32 37.11 -15.40
CA ALA A 148 -28.03 37.78 -15.22
C ALA A 148 -26.83 37.03 -15.83
N VAL A 149 -26.91 35.70 -15.94
CA VAL A 149 -25.80 34.82 -16.39
C VAL A 149 -26.10 34.20 -17.76
N LYS A 150 -27.38 33.88 -18.03
CA LYS A 150 -27.83 33.13 -19.21
C LYS A 150 -27.26 33.63 -20.54
N ASN A 151 -27.28 34.94 -20.76
CA ASN A 151 -26.82 35.54 -22.03
C ASN A 151 -25.29 35.55 -22.19
N LYS A 152 -24.54 35.26 -21.12
CA LYS A 152 -23.07 35.32 -21.08
C LYS A 152 -22.42 33.95 -20.87
N TRP A 153 -23.22 32.90 -20.64
CA TRP A 153 -22.75 31.55 -20.33
C TRP A 153 -21.68 31.04 -21.30
N LYS A 154 -21.96 31.16 -22.60
CA LYS A 154 -21.05 30.75 -23.67
C LYS A 154 -19.72 31.51 -23.66
N GLU A 155 -19.70 32.77 -23.24
CA GLU A 155 -18.51 33.63 -23.19
C GLU A 155 -17.65 33.39 -21.93
N MET A 156 -18.16 32.63 -20.97
CA MET A 156 -17.44 32.28 -19.74
C MET A 156 -16.53 31.05 -19.91
N HIS A 157 -16.67 30.32 -21.03
CA HIS A 157 -15.89 29.13 -21.39
C HIS A 157 -15.67 28.17 -20.22
N CYS A 158 -16.77 27.69 -19.67
CA CYS A 158 -16.78 26.81 -18.50
C CYS A 158 -16.52 25.36 -18.89
N ALA A 159 -15.68 24.67 -18.12
CA ALA A 159 -15.58 23.21 -18.14
C ALA A 159 -15.79 22.63 -16.74
N LEU A 160 -16.59 21.56 -16.68
CA LEU A 160 -16.77 20.73 -15.48
C LEU A 160 -15.86 19.51 -15.57
N LEU A 161 -14.98 19.35 -14.59
CA LEU A 161 -14.02 18.25 -14.50
C LEU A 161 -14.17 17.53 -13.15
N PRO A 162 -14.33 16.20 -13.12
CA PRO A 162 -14.20 15.45 -11.90
C PRO A 162 -12.73 15.34 -11.49
N THR A 163 -12.48 15.17 -10.20
CA THR A 163 -11.12 15.08 -9.64
C THR A 163 -10.84 13.69 -9.07
N ILE A 164 -9.55 13.38 -8.90
CA ILE A 164 -9.07 12.21 -8.14
C ILE A 164 -8.51 12.59 -6.76
N GLY A 165 -8.44 13.89 -6.44
CA GLY A 165 -8.00 14.42 -5.16
C GLY A 165 -9.11 14.46 -4.09
N PHE A 166 -8.87 15.21 -3.02
CA PHE A 166 -9.83 15.38 -1.92
C PHE A 166 -11.14 16.07 -2.36
N SER A 167 -11.06 16.95 -3.35
CA SER A 167 -12.24 17.65 -3.84
C SER A 167 -13.14 16.75 -4.68
N ASP A 168 -14.39 17.15 -4.93
CA ASP A 168 -15.30 16.37 -5.77
C ASP A 168 -15.20 16.74 -7.25
N PHE A 169 -15.30 18.04 -7.53
CA PHE A 169 -15.32 18.60 -8.87
C PHE A 169 -14.48 19.88 -8.98
N LEU A 170 -14.05 20.17 -10.20
CA LEU A 170 -13.58 21.50 -10.61
C LEU A 170 -14.55 22.11 -11.61
N LEU A 171 -14.93 23.36 -11.36
CA LEU A 171 -15.43 24.26 -12.40
C LEU A 171 -14.31 25.21 -12.77
N ILE A 172 -13.86 25.14 -14.02
CA ILE A 172 -12.83 26.02 -14.56
C ILE A 172 -13.42 26.93 -15.63
N PHE A 173 -12.99 28.19 -15.64
CA PHE A 173 -13.47 29.22 -16.57
C PHE A 173 -12.28 29.94 -17.19
N LYS A 174 -12.35 30.21 -18.49
CA LYS A 174 -11.50 31.20 -19.19
C LYS A 174 -12.40 32.35 -19.60
N THR A 175 -12.25 33.51 -18.98
CA THR A 175 -13.25 34.58 -19.14
C THR A 175 -12.65 35.98 -19.17
N ALA A 176 -13.33 36.88 -19.87
CA ALA A 176 -13.13 38.32 -19.74
C ALA A 176 -14.13 38.96 -18.76
N ASP A 177 -15.23 38.28 -18.41
CA ASP A 177 -16.27 38.72 -17.47
C ASP A 177 -16.20 37.94 -16.15
N LEU A 178 -15.41 38.49 -15.23
CA LEU A 178 -15.21 37.90 -13.91
C LEU A 178 -16.44 38.04 -13.02
N ASN A 179 -17.17 39.15 -13.13
CA ASN A 179 -18.34 39.44 -12.32
C ASN A 179 -19.45 38.40 -12.54
N SER A 180 -19.79 38.10 -13.80
CA SER A 180 -20.79 37.08 -14.14
C SER A 180 -20.37 35.68 -13.65
N THR A 181 -19.07 35.39 -13.70
CA THR A 181 -18.51 34.13 -13.20
C THR A 181 -18.65 33.98 -11.69
N LEU A 182 -18.30 35.02 -10.92
CA LEU A 182 -18.47 35.00 -9.46
C LEU A 182 -19.96 34.95 -9.08
N ASN A 183 -20.83 35.63 -9.83
CA ASN A 183 -22.28 35.57 -9.60
C ASN A 183 -22.86 34.16 -9.77
N LEU A 184 -22.42 33.42 -10.79
CA LEU A 184 -22.82 32.02 -10.99
C LEU A 184 -22.36 31.14 -9.81
N LEU A 185 -21.12 31.30 -9.36
CA LEU A 185 -20.56 30.50 -8.26
C LEU A 185 -21.28 30.78 -6.93
N GLU A 186 -21.66 32.02 -6.64
CA GLU A 186 -22.46 32.33 -5.45
C GLU A 186 -23.87 31.75 -5.55
N GLN A 187 -24.53 31.83 -6.71
CA GLN A 187 -25.84 31.17 -6.91
C GLN A 187 -25.76 29.66 -6.70
N LEU A 188 -24.66 29.03 -7.12
CA LEU A 188 -24.43 27.62 -6.89
C LEU A 188 -24.26 27.29 -5.40
N LYS A 189 -23.60 28.15 -4.63
CA LYS A 189 -23.48 28.01 -3.15
C LYS A 189 -24.83 28.14 -2.44
N GLU A 190 -25.76 28.93 -3.00
CA GLU A 190 -27.12 29.11 -2.45
C GLU A 190 -28.09 27.96 -2.83
N LYS A 191 -27.71 27.08 -3.77
CA LYS A 191 -28.57 26.00 -4.26
C LYS A 191 -28.84 24.97 -3.16
N LEU A 192 -30.11 24.58 -3.01
CA LEU A 192 -30.57 23.60 -2.03
C LEU A 192 -31.01 22.28 -2.70
N THR A 193 -30.79 21.17 -2.01
CA THR A 193 -31.25 19.83 -2.36
C THR A 193 -32.19 19.30 -1.28
N GLY A 194 -33.48 19.56 -1.48
CA GLY A 194 -34.49 19.40 -0.43
C GLY A 194 -34.37 20.53 0.60
N LYS A 195 -33.87 20.22 1.80
CA LYS A 195 -33.65 21.22 2.86
C LYS A 195 -32.18 21.52 3.12
N ALA A 196 -31.24 20.74 2.59
CA ALA A 196 -29.81 20.93 2.80
C ALA A 196 -29.17 21.69 1.62
N PRO A 197 -28.07 22.43 1.82
CA PRO A 197 -27.25 22.93 0.72
C PRO A 197 -26.76 21.81 -0.20
N CYS A 198 -26.72 22.08 -1.50
CA CYS A 198 -26.11 21.19 -2.49
C CYS A 198 -24.60 21.06 -2.25
N LEU A 199 -23.94 22.19 -2.02
CA LEU A 199 -22.49 22.26 -1.79
C LEU A 199 -22.16 22.27 -0.30
N SER A 200 -21.15 21.52 0.10
CA SER A 200 -20.55 21.66 1.43
C SER A 200 -19.57 22.82 1.47
N ASN A 201 -18.75 22.98 0.43
CA ASN A 201 -17.82 24.09 0.26
C ASN A 201 -17.55 24.34 -1.24
N ALA A 202 -17.09 25.55 -1.55
CA ALA A 202 -16.59 25.90 -2.87
C ALA A 202 -15.48 26.94 -2.70
N TYR A 203 -14.26 26.55 -3.04
CA TYR A 203 -13.07 27.40 -2.97
C TYR A 203 -12.71 27.92 -4.35
N THR A 204 -12.76 29.24 -4.52
CA THR A 204 -12.51 29.88 -5.81
C THR A 204 -11.15 30.55 -5.83
N MET A 205 -10.33 30.18 -6.81
CA MET A 205 -9.02 30.77 -7.08
C MET A 205 -9.09 31.52 -8.40
N ILE A 206 -8.52 32.74 -8.43
CA ILE A 206 -8.55 33.61 -9.60
C ILE A 206 -7.13 33.81 -10.08
N GLY A 207 -6.80 33.17 -11.19
CA GLY A 207 -5.60 33.39 -11.98
C GLY A 207 -5.82 34.53 -12.97
N PHE A 208 -4.79 35.34 -13.22
CA PHE A 208 -4.84 36.42 -14.19
C PHE A 208 -3.49 36.59 -14.91
N CYS A 209 -3.54 37.04 -16.16
CA CYS A 209 -2.38 37.27 -17.02
C CYS A 209 -2.50 38.61 -17.78
N ASP A 210 -1.44 38.99 -18.49
CA ASP A 210 -1.40 40.21 -19.30
C ASP A 210 -2.18 40.09 -20.62
N LYS A 211 -2.29 38.87 -21.16
CA LYS A 211 -3.02 38.57 -22.40
C LYS A 211 -4.53 38.77 -22.20
N GLY A 212 -5.19 39.47 -23.13
CA GLY A 212 -6.63 39.70 -23.11
C GLY A 212 -7.10 40.81 -22.16
N LEU A 213 -6.20 41.52 -21.46
CA LEU A 213 -6.54 42.68 -20.63
C LEU A 213 -7.16 43.84 -21.43
N ASP A 214 -6.90 43.91 -22.73
CA ASP A 214 -7.51 44.87 -23.67
C ASP A 214 -9.00 44.60 -23.93
N ARG A 215 -9.47 43.38 -23.64
CA ARG A 215 -10.88 42.95 -23.80
C ARG A 215 -11.74 43.23 -22.56
N LEU A 216 -11.15 43.75 -21.47
CA LEU A 216 -11.85 44.07 -20.21
C LEU A 216 -12.79 45.27 -20.37
N SER A 217 -14.08 45.09 -20.05
CA SER A 217 -15.03 46.18 -19.84
C SER A 217 -15.09 46.60 -18.37
N GLU A 218 -15.59 47.80 -18.06
CA GLU A 218 -15.79 48.24 -16.66
C GLU A 218 -16.78 47.32 -15.93
N ASP A 219 -17.86 46.91 -16.59
CA ASP A 219 -18.88 46.03 -16.02
C ASP A 219 -18.35 44.61 -15.70
N ALA A 220 -17.32 44.16 -16.42
CA ALA A 220 -16.74 42.82 -16.27
C ALA A 220 -16.00 42.59 -14.94
N VAL A 221 -15.52 43.67 -14.32
CA VAL A 221 -14.81 43.65 -13.01
C VAL A 221 -15.43 44.60 -11.98
N GLY A 222 -16.52 45.30 -12.34
CA GLY A 222 -17.20 46.27 -11.50
C GLY A 222 -17.75 45.65 -10.22
N GLY A 223 -17.58 46.35 -9.09
CA GLY A 223 -18.03 45.88 -7.76
C GLY A 223 -17.10 44.85 -7.10
N ILE A 224 -16.04 44.39 -7.79
CA ILE A 224 -15.05 43.48 -7.20
C ILE A 224 -13.95 44.31 -6.50
N LYS A 225 -13.82 44.10 -5.20
CA LYS A 225 -12.81 44.73 -4.33
C LYS A 225 -11.78 43.73 -3.85
N LEU A 226 -10.56 44.20 -3.68
CA LEU A 226 -9.42 43.44 -3.22
C LEU A 226 -8.91 44.02 -1.91
N ALA A 227 -8.60 43.16 -0.94
CA ALA A 227 -7.76 43.49 0.19
C ALA A 227 -6.41 42.78 0.03
N LEU A 228 -5.33 43.56 0.00
CA LEU A 228 -3.96 43.06 -0.09
C LEU A 228 -3.29 43.10 1.28
N ARG A 229 -2.58 42.03 1.62
CA ARG A 229 -1.76 41.92 2.82
C ARG A 229 -0.32 41.64 2.38
N PHE A 230 0.60 42.50 2.79
CA PHE A 230 2.03 42.37 2.52
C PHE A 230 2.75 42.00 3.81
N GLY A 231 3.50 40.90 3.80
CA GLY A 231 4.58 40.65 4.75
C GLY A 231 5.84 41.28 4.21
N LEU A 232 6.51 42.13 4.98
CA LEU A 232 7.76 42.77 4.61
C LEU A 232 8.95 41.85 4.91
N ARG A 233 10.09 42.11 4.25
CA ARG A 233 11.34 41.39 4.53
C ARG A 233 11.92 41.77 5.89
N ASP A 234 12.62 40.82 6.50
CA ASP A 234 13.26 41.01 7.79
C ASP A 234 14.18 42.25 7.77
N GLY A 235 13.99 43.17 8.73
CA GLY A 235 14.74 44.43 8.83
C GLY A 235 14.20 45.59 7.98
N ILE A 236 13.12 45.40 7.22
CA ILE A 236 12.43 46.46 6.49
C ILE A 236 11.28 47.01 7.33
N SER A 237 11.36 48.28 7.71
CA SER A 237 10.25 48.95 8.38
C SER A 237 9.12 49.29 7.41
N SER A 238 7.88 49.24 7.89
CA SER A 238 6.68 49.71 7.16
C SER A 238 6.82 51.16 6.65
N ARG A 239 7.53 52.02 7.39
CA ARG A 239 7.83 53.40 6.99
C ARG A 239 8.77 53.48 5.78
N GLN A 240 9.81 52.64 5.74
CA GLN A 240 10.73 52.57 4.60
C GLN A 240 10.00 52.07 3.35
N PHE A 241 9.20 51.01 3.48
CA PHE A 241 8.39 50.48 2.38
C PHE A 241 7.43 51.54 1.85
N ARG A 242 6.64 52.17 2.74
CA ARG A 242 5.66 53.18 2.35
C ARG A 242 6.30 54.35 1.60
N ARG A 243 7.43 54.87 2.07
CA ARG A 243 8.13 55.98 1.41
C ARG A 243 8.53 55.61 -0.03
N TYR A 244 9.12 54.43 -0.20
CA TYR A 244 9.58 53.97 -1.51
C TYR A 244 8.43 53.61 -2.45
N PHE A 245 7.38 52.97 -1.91
CA PHE A 245 6.16 52.68 -2.66
C PHE A 245 5.49 53.96 -3.15
N GLU A 246 5.36 54.98 -2.29
CA GLU A 246 4.78 56.27 -2.68
C GLU A 246 5.63 57.03 -3.71
N GLU A 247 6.96 56.90 -3.67
CA GLU A 247 7.87 57.45 -4.67
C GLU A 247 7.68 56.78 -6.03
N LYS A 248 7.69 55.44 -6.08
CA LYS A 248 7.43 54.67 -7.31
C LYS A 248 6.02 54.84 -7.85
N LEU A 249 5.03 54.96 -6.98
CA LEU A 249 3.65 55.24 -7.39
C LEU A 249 3.53 56.60 -8.09
N LYS A 250 4.24 57.63 -7.60
CA LYS A 250 4.28 58.95 -8.25
C LYS A 250 4.97 58.89 -9.62
N GLU A 251 6.10 58.20 -9.73
CA GLU A 251 6.79 58.00 -11.02
C GLU A 251 5.86 57.35 -12.06
N GLU A 252 5.13 56.30 -11.66
CA GLU A 252 4.17 55.60 -12.51
C GLU A 252 2.94 56.47 -12.87
N GLN A 253 2.45 57.29 -11.93
CA GLN A 253 1.36 58.25 -12.17
C GLN A 253 1.76 59.37 -13.12
N GLU A 254 2.96 59.94 -12.96
CA GLU A 254 3.50 61.00 -13.82
C GLU A 254 3.79 60.51 -15.25
N SER A 255 4.08 59.22 -15.41
CA SER A 255 4.24 58.58 -16.72
C SER A 255 2.91 58.32 -17.47
N GLY A 256 1.77 58.57 -16.83
CA GLY A 256 0.43 58.35 -17.40
C GLY A 256 -0.05 56.90 -17.38
N THR A 257 0.61 56.03 -16.61
CA THR A 257 0.38 54.57 -16.63
C THR A 257 -0.66 54.11 -15.59
N VAL A 258 -0.98 54.92 -14.58
CA VAL A 258 -1.77 54.51 -13.40
C VAL A 258 -2.74 55.61 -12.91
N VAL A 259 -4.00 55.23 -12.61
CA VAL A 259 -5.02 56.09 -11.98
C VAL A 259 -5.01 55.89 -10.45
N GLY A 260 -5.13 56.98 -9.67
CA GLY A 260 -4.85 57.02 -8.23
C GLY A 260 -5.60 56.00 -7.35
N ILE A 261 -4.86 55.36 -6.43
CA ILE A 261 -5.41 54.51 -5.35
C ILE A 261 -5.70 55.34 -4.10
N GLU A 262 -6.89 55.16 -3.49
CA GLU A 262 -7.19 55.68 -2.15
C GLU A 262 -6.35 54.95 -1.08
N LYS A 263 -5.67 55.71 -0.24
CA LYS A 263 -4.62 55.23 0.66
C LYS A 263 -5.16 54.84 2.04
N ASP A 264 -5.65 53.61 2.19
CA ASP A 264 -5.95 53.03 3.51
C ASP A 264 -4.89 52.00 3.92
N TYR A 265 -3.85 52.49 4.61
CA TYR A 265 -2.79 51.67 5.18
C TYR A 265 -3.03 51.44 6.67
N ARG A 266 -3.18 50.18 7.08
CA ARG A 266 -3.26 49.81 8.50
C ARG A 266 -2.13 48.86 8.86
N ILE A 267 -1.45 49.16 9.97
CA ILE A 267 -0.42 48.31 10.60
C ILE A 267 -1.08 47.64 11.80
N LEU A 268 -0.92 46.32 11.94
CA LEU A 268 -1.43 45.54 13.08
C LEU A 268 -0.26 44.95 13.86
N GLY A 269 0.01 45.49 15.06
CA GLY A 269 1.03 44.98 15.99
C GLY A 269 2.48 45.32 15.61
N ASP A 270 3.43 44.76 16.37
CA ASP A 270 4.90 44.88 16.17
C ASP A 270 5.45 43.98 15.05
N ALA A 271 4.58 43.39 14.22
CA ALA A 271 4.97 42.48 13.15
C ALA A 271 5.01 43.22 11.79
N ASP A 272 6.00 42.91 10.97
CA ASP A 272 6.33 43.50 9.66
C ASP A 272 5.24 43.30 8.59
N PHE A 273 4.01 43.80 8.83
CA PHE A 273 2.84 43.61 7.96
C PHE A 273 2.14 44.92 7.59
N LEU A 274 1.70 45.00 6.34
CA LEU A 274 0.91 46.12 5.81
C LEU A 274 -0.35 45.60 5.12
N ILE A 275 -1.52 46.14 5.50
CA ILE A 275 -2.78 45.85 4.82
C ILE A 275 -3.20 47.06 3.98
N VAL A 276 -3.57 46.81 2.73
CA VAL A 276 -4.23 47.76 1.84
C VAL A 276 -5.63 47.22 1.54
N SER A 277 -6.65 47.83 2.13
CA SER A 277 -8.03 47.32 2.08
C SER A 277 -8.88 47.97 0.99
N ASN A 278 -9.79 47.17 0.40
CA ASN A 278 -10.93 47.62 -0.40
C ASN A 278 -10.59 48.43 -1.67
N ILE A 279 -9.61 47.98 -2.46
CA ILE A 279 -9.31 48.58 -3.78
C ILE A 279 -10.11 47.85 -4.85
N GLU A 280 -10.73 48.58 -5.79
CA GLU A 280 -11.36 47.92 -6.94
C GLU A 280 -10.34 47.19 -7.81
N LEU A 281 -10.68 45.97 -8.24
CA LEU A 281 -9.78 45.09 -8.99
C LEU A 281 -9.24 45.79 -10.25
N GLN A 282 -10.10 46.53 -10.96
CA GLN A 282 -9.70 47.28 -12.16
C GLN A 282 -8.55 48.25 -11.90
N LYS A 283 -8.51 48.89 -10.71
CA LYS A 283 -7.45 49.82 -10.32
C LYS A 283 -6.18 49.09 -9.92
N VAL A 284 -6.27 47.81 -9.54
CA VAL A 284 -5.13 46.99 -9.10
C VAL A 284 -4.39 46.35 -10.28
N LEU A 285 -5.08 45.93 -11.34
CA LEU A 285 -4.49 45.22 -12.49
C LEU A 285 -3.25 45.92 -13.10
N PRO A 286 -3.23 47.27 -13.30
CA PRO A 286 -2.05 47.97 -13.81
C PRO A 286 -0.80 47.85 -12.93
N PHE A 287 -0.96 47.56 -11.64
CA PHE A 287 0.16 47.34 -10.73
C PHE A 287 0.79 45.96 -10.87
N TYR A 288 0.16 45.03 -11.58
CA TYR A 288 0.74 43.74 -11.91
C TYR A 288 1.32 43.74 -13.33
N PHE A 289 0.59 44.32 -14.29
CA PHE A 289 0.99 44.33 -15.69
C PHE A 289 1.03 45.77 -16.23
N SER A 290 2.25 46.28 -16.47
CA SER A 290 2.48 47.58 -17.11
C SER A 290 2.93 47.39 -18.57
N ARG A 291 2.61 48.36 -19.44
CA ARG A 291 2.85 48.28 -20.90
C ARG A 291 4.34 48.23 -21.30
N LYS A 292 5.27 48.55 -20.39
CA LYS A 292 6.72 48.65 -20.68
C LYS A 292 7.62 47.84 -19.74
N SER A 293 7.13 47.49 -18.55
CA SER A 293 7.88 46.78 -17.50
C SER A 293 6.91 45.98 -16.61
N PRO A 294 7.40 45.01 -15.82
CA PRO A 294 6.58 44.37 -14.79
C PRO A 294 6.01 45.43 -13.83
N GLY A 295 4.73 45.36 -13.48
CA GLY A 295 4.12 46.34 -12.56
C GLY A 295 4.69 46.24 -11.14
N LEU A 296 4.45 47.26 -10.29
CA LEU A 296 5.03 47.36 -8.94
C LEU A 296 4.80 46.12 -8.05
N PHE A 297 3.66 45.45 -8.19
CA PHE A 297 3.27 44.24 -7.45
C PHE A 297 3.61 42.95 -8.20
N HIS A 298 4.16 43.05 -9.41
CA HIS A 298 4.67 41.88 -10.12
C HIS A 298 5.89 41.31 -9.39
N PRO A 299 5.98 39.99 -9.17
CA PRO A 299 7.12 39.37 -8.48
C PRO A 299 8.48 39.57 -9.16
N ALA A 300 8.48 39.91 -10.45
CA ALA A 300 9.68 40.27 -11.20
C ALA A 300 10.17 41.72 -10.95
N HIS A 301 9.34 42.59 -10.34
CA HIS A 301 9.67 43.98 -10.11
C HIS A 301 10.62 44.15 -8.90
N ASP A 302 11.53 45.12 -8.97
CA ASP A 302 12.54 45.36 -7.94
C ASP A 302 11.92 45.67 -6.57
N LEU A 303 10.86 46.49 -6.51
CA LEU A 303 10.15 46.79 -5.26
C LEU A 303 9.66 45.51 -4.56
N PHE A 304 9.07 44.59 -5.32
CA PHE A 304 8.61 43.32 -4.78
C PHE A 304 9.81 42.51 -4.26
N ARG A 305 10.86 42.40 -5.07
CA ARG A 305 12.09 41.65 -4.73
C ARG A 305 12.84 42.22 -3.52
N TYR A 306 12.82 43.53 -3.30
CA TYR A 306 13.59 44.17 -2.23
C TYR A 306 12.85 44.28 -0.91
N TYR A 307 11.51 44.43 -0.95
CA TYR A 307 10.76 44.80 0.25
C TYR A 307 9.69 43.79 0.66
N ILE A 308 9.14 43.01 -0.29
CA ILE A 308 8.01 42.11 -0.02
C ILE A 308 8.56 40.69 0.20
N ARG A 309 8.23 40.12 1.36
CA ARG A 309 8.51 38.73 1.73
C ARG A 309 7.37 37.82 1.28
N SER A 310 6.13 38.26 1.50
CA SER A 310 4.93 37.53 1.08
C SER A 310 3.81 38.50 0.77
N MET A 311 2.92 38.09 -0.13
CA MET A 311 1.67 38.78 -0.40
C MET A 311 0.52 37.78 -0.27
N GLN A 312 -0.60 38.26 0.26
CA GLN A 312 -1.87 37.56 0.29
C GLN A 312 -2.96 38.51 -0.18
N SER A 313 -3.91 38.03 -0.97
CA SER A 313 -5.05 38.84 -1.40
C SER A 313 -6.38 38.18 -1.06
N GLU A 314 -7.34 38.98 -0.63
CA GLU A 314 -8.72 38.57 -0.36
C GLU A 314 -9.64 39.30 -1.34
N VAL A 315 -10.41 38.56 -2.12
CA VAL A 315 -11.37 39.09 -3.09
C VAL A 315 -12.74 39.22 -2.43
N ARG A 316 -13.40 40.36 -2.61
CA ARG A 316 -14.73 40.67 -2.08
C ARG A 316 -15.60 41.20 -3.21
N VAL A 317 -16.83 40.72 -3.30
CA VAL A 317 -17.80 41.21 -4.29
C VAL A 317 -18.83 42.06 -3.55
N GLU A 318 -18.88 43.37 -3.82
CA GLU A 318 -19.92 44.25 -3.30
C GLU A 318 -21.17 44.15 -4.18
N GLY A 319 -22.27 43.64 -3.64
CA GLY A 319 -23.56 43.73 -4.35
C GLY A 319 -24.58 42.63 -4.10
N MET A 320 -24.23 41.50 -3.49
CA MET A 320 -25.23 40.44 -3.26
C MET A 320 -26.08 40.73 -2.01
N LYS A 321 -27.17 41.47 -2.20
CA LYS A 321 -28.28 41.54 -1.25
C LYS A 321 -29.11 40.24 -1.33
N GLY A 322 -28.55 39.16 -0.80
CA GLY A 322 -29.34 38.03 -0.32
C GLY A 322 -29.26 38.04 1.20
N GLU A 323 -30.38 38.23 1.90
CA GLU A 323 -30.45 37.79 3.29
C GLU A 323 -30.34 36.27 3.25
N VAL A 324 -29.11 35.74 3.31
CA VAL A 324 -28.91 34.34 3.64
C VAL A 324 -29.47 34.20 5.04
N ASP A 325 -30.65 33.57 5.15
CA ASP A 325 -31.25 33.27 6.42
C ASP A 325 -30.37 32.25 7.15
N LEU A 326 -29.40 32.77 7.90
CA LEU A 326 -28.47 32.01 8.73
C LEU A 326 -29.20 31.11 9.75
N SER A 327 -30.51 31.35 10.00
CA SER A 327 -31.32 30.49 10.86
C SER A 327 -31.68 29.15 10.19
N LEU A 328 -31.86 29.12 8.86
CA LEU A 328 -32.03 27.89 8.08
C LEU A 328 -30.75 27.03 8.11
N ILE A 329 -29.58 27.63 7.91
CA ILE A 329 -28.27 26.93 7.93
C ILE A 329 -27.93 26.40 9.34
N LYS A 330 -28.25 27.17 10.40
CA LYS A 330 -28.04 26.74 11.80
C LYS A 330 -29.00 25.63 12.23
N GLY A 331 -30.21 25.57 11.67
CA GLY A 331 -31.19 24.53 11.94
C GLY A 331 -30.85 23.17 11.30
N ILE A 332 -30.14 23.18 10.17
CA ILE A 332 -29.75 21.96 9.42
C ILE A 332 -28.47 21.33 9.99
N ARG A 333 -27.59 22.12 10.62
CA ARG A 333 -26.38 21.62 11.30
C ARG A 333 -26.66 20.82 12.58
N LYS A 334 -27.93 20.65 12.98
CA LYS A 334 -28.30 19.78 14.09
C LYS A 334 -28.59 18.36 13.64
N GLU A 335 -27.77 17.46 14.19
CA GLU A 335 -28.06 16.08 14.56
C GLU A 335 -28.04 15.01 13.44
N LYS A 336 -26.98 14.18 13.47
CA LYS A 336 -27.15 12.78 13.92
C LYS A 336 -25.87 12.02 14.28
N SER A 337 -24.70 12.30 13.69
CA SER A 337 -23.49 11.47 13.95
C SER A 337 -22.49 12.07 14.94
N VAL A 338 -22.20 13.38 14.85
CA VAL A 338 -21.14 14.03 15.65
C VAL A 338 -21.40 13.96 17.16
N ASP A 339 -22.66 14.10 17.60
CA ASP A 339 -23.03 14.05 19.02
C ASP A 339 -22.84 12.64 19.60
N HIS A 340 -23.11 11.60 18.80
CA HIS A 340 -22.88 10.22 19.19
C HIS A 340 -21.39 9.96 19.41
N TYR A 341 -20.53 10.32 18.44
CA TYR A 341 -19.08 10.20 18.58
C TYR A 341 -18.55 11.01 19.75
N THR A 342 -19.01 12.26 19.93
CA THR A 342 -18.58 13.13 21.03
C THR A 342 -18.82 12.48 22.39
N LYS A 343 -20.02 11.93 22.60
CA LYS A 343 -20.34 11.23 23.85
C LYS A 343 -19.48 9.98 24.04
N LYS A 344 -19.38 9.13 23.01
CA LYS A 344 -18.58 7.91 23.04
C LYS A 344 -17.10 8.20 23.36
N TYR A 345 -16.54 9.25 22.75
CA TYR A 345 -15.17 9.69 22.97
C TYR A 345 -14.97 10.27 24.37
N GLN A 346 -15.92 11.04 24.89
CA GLN A 346 -15.85 11.52 26.28
C GLN A 346 -15.82 10.36 27.28
N ASP A 347 -16.67 9.34 27.05
CA ASP A 347 -16.77 8.16 27.91
C ASP A 347 -15.45 7.35 27.94
N ILE A 348 -14.88 7.00 26.78
CA ILE A 348 -13.62 6.23 26.73
C ILE A 348 -12.45 7.02 27.29
N ILE A 349 -12.38 8.32 27.02
CA ILE A 349 -11.34 9.19 27.56
C ILE A 349 -11.41 9.26 29.09
N PHE A 350 -12.61 9.33 29.66
CA PHE A 350 -12.81 9.30 31.10
C PHE A 350 -12.27 7.98 31.69
N LYS A 351 -12.69 6.83 31.13
CA LYS A 351 -12.21 5.50 31.55
C LYS A 351 -10.69 5.36 31.45
N LEU A 352 -10.11 5.81 30.33
CA LEU A 352 -8.67 5.71 30.09
C LEU A 352 -7.86 6.59 31.06
N LYS A 353 -8.37 7.78 31.42
CA LYS A 353 -7.74 8.61 32.46
C LYS A 353 -7.73 7.93 33.82
N GLU A 354 -8.86 7.37 34.23
CA GLU A 354 -8.94 6.63 35.50
C GLU A 354 -7.99 5.44 35.50
N PHE A 355 -7.92 4.70 34.39
CA PHE A 355 -7.02 3.56 34.23
C PHE A 355 -5.53 3.97 34.27
N VAL A 356 -5.14 5.00 33.52
CA VAL A 356 -3.76 5.51 33.48
C VAL A 356 -3.31 6.01 34.85
N THR A 357 -4.16 6.75 35.56
CA THR A 357 -3.88 7.27 36.90
C THR A 357 -3.75 6.13 37.92
N LYS A 358 -4.66 5.14 37.87
CA LYS A 358 -4.62 3.95 38.75
C LYS A 358 -3.32 3.16 38.58
N ASN A 359 -2.83 3.06 37.35
CA ASN A 359 -1.61 2.30 37.00
C ASN A 359 -0.34 3.16 36.92
N ARG A 360 -0.38 4.44 37.34
CA ARG A 360 0.78 5.36 37.41
C ARG A 360 1.48 5.65 36.08
N TYR A 361 0.73 5.65 34.97
CA TYR A 361 1.26 6.04 33.66
C TYR A 361 1.03 7.53 33.35
N PRO A 362 1.78 8.15 32.41
CA PRO A 362 1.62 9.56 32.07
C PRO A 362 0.32 9.88 31.30
N GLU A 363 -0.46 10.85 31.79
CA GLU A 363 -1.71 11.29 31.12
C GLU A 363 -1.51 11.88 29.70
N ARG A 364 -0.27 12.23 29.32
CA ARG A 364 0.09 12.74 27.97
C ARG A 364 -0.42 11.85 26.83
N ILE A 365 -0.48 10.54 27.04
CA ILE A 365 -0.95 9.58 26.04
C ILE A 365 -2.43 9.82 25.74
N VAL A 366 -3.24 10.06 26.78
CA VAL A 366 -4.67 10.35 26.65
C VAL A 366 -4.89 11.68 25.93
N TYR A 367 -4.09 12.71 26.25
CA TYR A 367 -4.16 14.00 25.55
C TYR A 367 -3.86 13.86 24.05
N GLY A 368 -2.90 13.01 23.67
CA GLY A 368 -2.61 12.71 22.27
C GLY A 368 -3.82 12.14 21.53
N LEU A 369 -4.49 11.15 22.11
CA LEU A 369 -5.71 10.56 21.53
C LEU A 369 -6.85 11.58 21.40
N GLN A 370 -7.05 12.43 22.42
CA GLN A 370 -8.06 13.50 22.37
C GLN A 370 -7.84 14.48 21.20
N ILE A 371 -6.58 14.80 20.88
CA ILE A 371 -6.26 15.72 19.78
C ILE A 371 -6.74 15.13 18.46
N ILE A 372 -6.50 13.84 18.23
CA ILE A 372 -6.90 13.17 16.98
C ILE A 372 -8.41 13.00 16.92
N MET A 373 -9.05 12.58 18.02
CA MET A 373 -10.51 12.52 18.09
C MET A 373 -11.15 13.88 17.77
N LYS A 374 -10.58 14.99 18.28
CA LYS A 374 -11.06 16.35 17.94
C LYS A 374 -10.85 16.70 16.47
N ARG A 375 -9.72 16.32 15.86
CA ARG A 375 -9.49 16.54 14.42
C ARG A 375 -10.49 15.77 13.57
N PHE A 376 -10.74 14.50 13.89
CA PHE A 376 -11.75 13.69 13.23
C PHE A 376 -13.14 14.34 13.35
N LEU A 377 -13.56 14.72 14.56
CA LEU A 377 -14.83 15.43 14.78
C LEU A 377 -14.94 16.74 13.99
N GLN A 378 -13.84 17.50 13.84
CA GLN A 378 -13.82 18.71 13.01
C GLN A 378 -14.03 18.41 11.53
N MET A 379 -13.46 17.31 11.03
CA MET A 379 -13.60 16.91 9.62
C MET A 379 -15.01 16.41 9.32
N VAL A 380 -15.57 15.51 10.13
CA VAL A 380 -16.92 14.95 9.88
C VAL A 380 -18.05 15.94 10.14
N GLN A 381 -17.76 17.09 10.77
CA GLN A 381 -18.67 18.23 10.80
C GLN A 381 -18.84 18.90 9.43
N SER A 382 -17.89 18.72 8.51
CA SER A 382 -18.02 19.12 7.12
C SER A 382 -18.90 18.12 6.38
N GLY A 383 -19.97 18.59 5.74
CA GLY A 383 -21.00 17.73 5.13
C GLY A 383 -20.56 16.93 3.91
N HIS A 384 -19.30 17.03 3.48
CA HIS A 384 -18.71 16.29 2.36
C HIS A 384 -17.71 15.20 2.82
N CYS A 385 -17.41 15.10 4.12
CA CYS A 385 -16.43 14.12 4.66
C CYS A 385 -17.08 12.79 5.06
N PHE A 386 -18.13 12.35 4.36
CA PHE A 386 -18.89 11.14 4.71
C PHE A 386 -18.10 9.85 4.45
N ASP A 387 -17.22 9.86 3.45
CA ASP A 387 -16.22 8.82 3.16
C ASP A 387 -15.24 8.63 4.35
N MET A 388 -14.66 9.72 4.84
CA MET A 388 -13.79 9.70 6.02
C MET A 388 -14.54 9.25 7.28
N GLU A 389 -15.80 9.67 7.45
CA GLU A 389 -16.64 9.20 8.54
C GLU A 389 -16.83 7.68 8.48
N TYR A 390 -17.14 7.12 7.31
CA TYR A 390 -17.30 5.69 7.11
C TYR A 390 -16.01 4.91 7.39
N ILE A 391 -14.89 5.35 6.82
CA ILE A 391 -13.61 4.63 6.90
C ILE A 391 -13.00 4.76 8.31
N ILE A 392 -12.81 5.99 8.79
CA ILE A 392 -12.08 6.27 10.03
C ILE A 392 -12.97 6.16 11.26
N GLY A 393 -14.27 6.46 11.15
CA GLY A 393 -15.23 6.29 12.25
C GLY A 393 -15.29 4.83 12.73
N ALA A 394 -15.35 3.88 11.79
CA ALA A 394 -15.30 2.45 12.11
C ALA A 394 -13.97 2.03 12.77
N ALA A 395 -12.85 2.63 12.36
CA ALA A 395 -11.55 2.37 12.99
C ALA A 395 -11.51 2.88 14.44
N PHE A 396 -12.04 4.07 14.72
CA PHE A 396 -12.21 4.55 16.10
C PHE A 396 -13.12 3.67 16.94
N ASP A 397 -14.18 3.12 16.34
CA ASP A 397 -15.09 2.23 17.05
C ASP A 397 -14.40 0.94 17.49
N ASN A 398 -13.59 0.34 16.62
CA ASN A 398 -12.77 -0.82 16.95
C ASN A 398 -11.65 -0.48 17.95
N LEU A 399 -11.04 0.70 17.83
CA LEU A 399 -10.02 1.18 18.78
C LEU A 399 -10.61 1.20 20.19
N ILE A 400 -11.80 1.78 20.35
CA ILE A 400 -12.48 1.87 21.65
C ILE A 400 -12.76 0.49 22.22
N LYS A 401 -13.29 -0.45 21.42
CA LYS A 401 -13.56 -1.83 21.85
C LYS A 401 -12.29 -2.53 22.34
N CYS A 402 -11.20 -2.44 21.58
CA CYS A 402 -9.92 -3.06 21.93
C CYS A 402 -9.26 -2.42 23.16
N LEU A 403 -9.40 -1.11 23.35
CA LEU A 403 -8.95 -0.43 24.57
C LEU A 403 -9.75 -0.89 25.79
N GLU A 404 -11.07 -0.97 25.68
CA GLU A 404 -11.92 -1.48 26.77
C GLU A 404 -11.56 -2.92 27.12
N GLN A 405 -11.41 -3.78 26.11
CA GLN A 405 -10.96 -5.16 26.30
C GLN A 405 -9.59 -5.22 26.99
N SER A 406 -8.62 -4.41 26.55
CA SER A 406 -7.27 -4.39 27.13
C SER A 406 -7.28 -3.95 28.60
N MET A 407 -8.08 -2.92 28.93
CA MET A 407 -8.25 -2.47 30.31
C MET A 407 -8.92 -3.52 31.19
N ASP A 408 -9.91 -4.23 30.67
CA ASP A 408 -10.62 -5.30 31.37
C ASP A 408 -9.68 -6.49 31.66
N ILE A 409 -8.92 -6.96 30.65
CA ILE A 409 -7.95 -8.05 30.81
C ILE A 409 -6.85 -7.65 31.80
N ALA A 410 -6.28 -6.44 31.65
CA ALA A 410 -5.26 -5.94 32.57
C ALA A 410 -5.77 -5.80 34.02
N GLY A 411 -7.08 -5.70 34.24
CA GLY A 411 -7.70 -5.71 35.56
C GLY A 411 -7.74 -7.09 36.23
N MET A 412 -7.55 -8.17 35.46
CA MET A 412 -7.67 -9.56 35.89
C MET A 412 -6.34 -10.31 36.00
N GLN A 413 -5.25 -9.75 35.48
CA GLN A 413 -3.93 -10.39 35.45
C GLN A 413 -3.03 -10.00 36.63
N ASP A 414 -2.03 -10.85 36.88
CA ASP A 414 -0.93 -10.60 37.82
C ASP A 414 -0.05 -9.42 37.35
N GLU A 415 0.76 -8.82 38.24
CA GLU A 415 1.46 -7.55 37.94
C GLU A 415 2.32 -7.60 36.67
N ASP A 416 3.11 -8.66 36.45
CA ASP A 416 4.02 -8.75 35.31
C ASP A 416 3.28 -8.85 33.97
N GLU A 417 2.27 -9.72 33.86
CA GLU A 417 1.43 -9.86 32.65
C GLU A 417 0.61 -8.59 32.39
N LYS A 418 0.16 -7.95 33.46
CA LYS A 418 -0.53 -6.67 33.40
C LYS A 418 0.36 -5.56 32.85
N TYR A 419 1.63 -5.48 33.24
CA TYR A 419 2.56 -4.49 32.69
C TYR A 419 2.74 -4.68 31.18
N ALA A 420 2.99 -5.91 30.72
CA ALA A 420 3.15 -6.21 29.30
C ALA A 420 1.90 -5.86 28.46
N LEU A 421 0.70 -6.16 28.98
CA LEU A 421 -0.57 -5.79 28.34
C LEU A 421 -0.76 -4.27 28.21
N ILE A 422 -0.38 -3.52 29.25
CA ILE A 422 -0.49 -2.06 29.24
C ILE A 422 0.52 -1.44 28.27
N GLU A 423 1.74 -1.99 28.20
CA GLU A 423 2.74 -1.55 27.21
C GLU A 423 2.25 -1.78 25.78
N GLY A 424 1.76 -3.00 25.47
CA GLY A 424 1.19 -3.30 24.15
C GLY A 424 0.02 -2.38 23.79
N MET A 425 -0.86 -2.06 24.75
CA MET A 425 -1.95 -1.10 24.55
C MET A 425 -1.45 0.31 24.22
N PHE A 426 -0.40 0.79 24.88
CA PHE A 426 0.15 2.12 24.60
C PHE A 426 0.97 2.18 23.32
N GLU A 427 1.66 1.10 22.94
CA GLU A 427 2.28 0.96 21.63
C GLU A 427 1.25 1.05 20.52
N ALA A 428 0.15 0.29 20.63
CA ALA A 428 -0.99 0.35 19.72
C ALA A 428 -1.58 1.76 19.58
N LEU A 429 -1.76 2.45 20.72
CA LEU A 429 -2.25 3.83 20.74
C LEU A 429 -1.29 4.83 20.09
N ASN A 430 0.02 4.69 20.30
CA ASN A 430 1.00 5.55 19.66
C ASN A 430 1.05 5.30 18.15
N MET A 431 1.05 4.04 17.71
CA MET A 431 0.99 3.70 16.28
C MET A 431 -0.29 4.23 15.62
N PHE A 432 -1.45 4.04 16.25
CA PHE A 432 -2.71 4.63 15.77
C PHE A 432 -2.60 6.15 15.69
N ARG A 433 -2.01 6.78 16.72
CA ARG A 433 -1.86 8.24 16.78
C ARG A 433 -1.00 8.75 15.64
N ASP A 434 0.14 8.11 15.39
CA ASP A 434 1.10 8.59 14.41
C ASP A 434 0.54 8.36 13.00
N MET A 435 0.06 7.15 12.69
CA MET A 435 -0.44 6.83 11.35
C MET A 435 -1.78 7.50 10.99
N ILE A 436 -2.81 7.35 11.84
CA ILE A 436 -4.13 7.94 11.57
C ILE A 436 -4.10 9.46 11.84
N GLY A 437 -3.30 9.91 12.81
CA GLY A 437 -3.17 11.34 13.11
C GLY A 437 -2.49 12.12 11.99
N ASP A 438 -1.47 11.55 11.34
CA ASP A 438 -0.82 12.16 10.17
C ASP A 438 -1.76 12.13 8.96
N TYR A 439 -2.43 11.00 8.71
CA TYR A 439 -3.45 10.89 7.66
C TYR A 439 -4.57 11.94 7.80
N LEU A 440 -5.16 12.08 8.99
CA LEU A 440 -6.17 13.11 9.26
C LEU A 440 -5.61 14.53 9.16
N ALA A 441 -4.35 14.75 9.53
CA ALA A 441 -3.73 16.07 9.40
C ALA A 441 -3.55 16.48 7.94
N ASP A 442 -3.13 15.56 7.07
CA ASP A 442 -2.97 15.82 5.64
C ASP A 442 -4.33 15.98 4.94
N MET A 443 -5.36 15.23 5.33
CA MET A 443 -6.72 15.45 4.82
C MET A 443 -7.28 16.80 5.23
N GLN A 444 -7.11 17.20 6.50
CA GLN A 444 -7.54 18.51 6.98
C GLN A 444 -6.82 19.66 6.25
N ARG A 445 -5.54 19.46 5.89
CA ARG A 445 -4.80 20.42 5.07
C ARG A 445 -5.33 20.48 3.63
N SER A 446 -5.69 19.34 3.06
CA SER A 446 -6.20 19.22 1.70
C SER A 446 -7.61 19.78 1.51
N ASP A 447 -8.46 19.75 2.55
CA ASP A 447 -9.81 20.32 2.52
C ASP A 447 -9.78 21.85 2.34
N SER A 448 -9.17 22.57 3.28
CA SER A 448 -9.31 24.04 3.33
C SER A 448 -8.06 24.80 3.76
N LEU A 449 -7.14 24.17 4.50
CA LEU A 449 -5.95 24.87 5.02
C LEU A 449 -4.84 25.04 3.98
N PHE A 450 -4.91 24.38 2.82
CA PHE A 450 -3.97 24.63 1.72
C PHE A 450 -4.08 26.09 1.23
N LEU A 451 -5.28 26.68 1.25
CA LEU A 451 -5.51 28.10 0.96
C LEU A 451 -4.97 29.03 2.04
N GLU A 452 -4.67 28.52 3.23
CA GLU A 452 -4.04 29.29 4.31
C GLU A 452 -2.51 29.15 4.31
N GLY A 453 -1.95 28.29 3.44
CA GLY A 453 -0.51 28.12 3.28
C GLY A 453 0.12 27.08 4.18
N ARG A 454 -0.62 26.03 4.56
CA ARG A 454 -0.04 24.89 5.26
C ARG A 454 0.43 23.85 4.25
N SER A 455 1.73 23.66 4.16
CA SER A 455 2.32 22.62 3.31
C SER A 455 1.89 21.22 3.76
N LEU A 456 1.63 20.35 2.80
CA LEU A 456 1.33 18.95 3.04
C LEU A 456 2.59 18.19 3.44
N SER A 457 2.47 17.24 4.36
CA SER A 457 3.56 16.30 4.63
C SER A 457 3.71 15.32 3.48
N HIS A 458 2.58 14.84 2.94
CA HIS A 458 2.50 13.94 1.80
C HIS A 458 1.63 14.54 0.67
N PRO A 459 2.23 15.19 -0.35
CA PRO A 459 1.50 15.84 -1.44
C PRO A 459 0.58 14.90 -2.25
N SER A 460 0.88 13.60 -2.27
CA SER A 460 0.03 12.59 -2.90
C SER A 460 -1.33 12.42 -2.21
N ILE A 461 -1.38 12.58 -0.88
CA ILE A 461 -2.59 12.35 -0.08
C ILE A 461 -3.67 13.35 -0.47
N GLY A 462 -3.33 14.62 -0.73
CA GLY A 462 -4.29 15.63 -1.17
C GLY A 462 -4.65 15.56 -2.65
N SER A 463 -3.69 15.19 -3.51
CA SER A 463 -3.88 15.19 -4.97
C SER A 463 -4.53 13.90 -5.52
N ALA A 464 -4.57 12.82 -4.73
CA ALA A 464 -5.03 11.49 -5.16
C ALA A 464 -5.96 10.79 -4.14
N THR A 465 -6.57 11.55 -3.22
CA THR A 465 -7.37 11.00 -2.11
C THR A 465 -8.43 9.97 -2.53
N LYS A 466 -9.14 10.20 -3.65
CA LYS A 466 -10.20 9.28 -4.09
C LYS A 466 -9.66 7.91 -4.48
N LEU A 467 -8.39 7.79 -4.85
CA LEU A 467 -7.75 6.49 -5.05
C LEU A 467 -7.60 5.74 -3.71
N LEU A 468 -7.25 6.43 -2.63
CA LEU A 468 -7.22 5.84 -1.28
C LEU A 468 -8.61 5.40 -0.82
N PHE A 469 -9.63 6.22 -1.05
CA PHE A 469 -11.01 5.84 -0.76
C PHE A 469 -11.43 4.63 -1.59
N PHE A 470 -11.08 4.60 -2.88
CA PHE A 470 -11.31 3.44 -3.72
C PHE A 470 -10.65 2.17 -3.16
N TYR A 471 -9.38 2.20 -2.74
CA TYR A 471 -8.71 1.02 -2.17
C TYR A 471 -9.35 0.56 -0.86
N ASN A 472 -9.79 1.49 0.01
CA ASN A 472 -10.56 1.13 1.21
C ASN A 472 -11.88 0.44 0.83
N GLY A 473 -12.62 0.98 -0.13
CA GLY A 473 -13.90 0.43 -0.58
C GLY A 473 -13.74 -0.91 -1.32
N TYR A 474 -12.63 -1.07 -2.05
CA TYR A 474 -12.21 -2.31 -2.67
C TYR A 474 -12.00 -3.40 -1.62
N ILE A 475 -11.17 -3.15 -0.60
CA ILE A 475 -10.96 -4.10 0.51
C ILE A 475 -12.28 -4.44 1.19
N ASP A 476 -13.09 -3.46 1.55
CA ASP A 476 -14.35 -3.72 2.24
C ASP A 476 -15.27 -4.60 1.38
N SER A 477 -15.30 -4.39 0.05
CA SER A 477 -16.06 -5.25 -0.88
C SER A 477 -15.52 -6.67 -0.96
N VAL A 478 -14.20 -6.85 -1.00
CA VAL A 478 -13.58 -8.19 -1.01
C VAL A 478 -13.82 -8.89 0.33
N LYS A 479 -13.68 -8.16 1.44
CA LYS A 479 -13.94 -8.64 2.80
C LYS A 479 -15.37 -9.14 2.97
N GLU A 480 -16.36 -8.42 2.41
CA GLU A 480 -17.76 -8.85 2.41
C GLU A 480 -17.98 -10.20 1.70
N ILE A 481 -17.15 -10.53 0.71
CA ILE A 481 -17.21 -11.79 -0.02
C ILE A 481 -16.44 -12.91 0.71
N LEU A 482 -15.26 -12.59 1.26
CA LEU A 482 -14.34 -13.57 1.85
C LEU A 482 -14.65 -13.96 3.29
N CYS A 483 -15.13 -13.02 4.09
CA CYS A 483 -15.33 -13.23 5.52
C CYS A 483 -16.70 -13.86 5.81
N SER A 484 -16.74 -14.73 6.81
CA SER A 484 -18.02 -15.17 7.38
C SER A 484 -18.76 -13.99 8.02
N GLU A 485 -20.09 -14.06 8.15
CA GLU A 485 -20.91 -13.00 8.79
C GLU A 485 -20.36 -12.57 10.16
N LYS A 486 -19.78 -13.49 10.93
CA LYS A 486 -19.14 -13.18 12.22
C LYS A 486 -17.83 -12.38 12.10
N GLU A 487 -17.09 -12.55 11.00
CA GLU A 487 -15.78 -11.94 10.76
C GLU A 487 -15.87 -10.57 10.05
N LYS A 488 -16.99 -10.29 9.37
CA LYS A 488 -17.20 -9.03 8.61
C LYS A 488 -17.03 -7.78 9.47
N ASP A 489 -17.64 -7.78 10.65
CA ASP A 489 -17.59 -6.67 11.62
C ASP A 489 -16.35 -6.71 12.52
N ARG A 490 -15.57 -7.79 12.46
CA ARG A 490 -14.46 -8.03 13.36
C ARG A 490 -13.20 -7.27 12.94
N TYR A 491 -12.83 -7.35 11.67
CA TYR A 491 -11.63 -6.71 11.14
C TYR A 491 -11.97 -5.37 10.50
N LYS A 492 -11.29 -4.30 10.93
CA LYS A 492 -11.27 -3.04 10.18
C LYS A 492 -9.92 -2.83 9.52
N PHE A 493 -9.94 -2.77 8.20
CA PHE A 493 -8.81 -2.35 7.39
C PHE A 493 -8.89 -0.85 7.13
N VAL A 494 -7.75 -0.18 7.16
CA VAL A 494 -7.63 1.22 6.74
C VAL A 494 -6.42 1.33 5.82
N VAL A 495 -6.67 1.65 4.56
CA VAL A 495 -5.62 1.93 3.57
C VAL A 495 -5.28 3.41 3.63
N THR A 496 -4.01 3.71 3.85
CA THR A 496 -3.44 5.05 3.81
C THR A 496 -2.29 5.10 2.81
N SER A 497 -1.88 6.31 2.40
CA SER A 497 -0.59 6.50 1.74
C SER A 497 0.40 7.10 2.73
N GLY A 498 1.68 6.82 2.54
CA GLY A 498 2.75 7.35 3.39
C GLY A 498 4.11 7.30 2.71
N GLY A 499 5.11 7.87 3.38
CA GLY A 499 6.52 7.84 2.96
C GLY A 499 7.17 6.46 3.13
N THR A 500 6.57 5.44 2.52
CA THR A 500 7.08 4.07 2.44
C THR A 500 7.43 3.73 1.01
N ASP A 501 8.42 2.86 0.83
CA ASP A 501 8.82 2.34 -0.48
C ASP A 501 8.07 1.06 -0.85
N GLU A 502 7.49 0.38 0.14
CA GLU A 502 6.77 -0.88 -0.02
C GLU A 502 5.40 -0.82 0.66
N THR A 503 4.44 -1.53 0.09
CA THR A 503 3.13 -1.76 0.70
C THR A 503 3.30 -2.64 1.92
N ARG A 504 2.81 -2.20 3.08
CA ARG A 504 2.94 -2.94 4.35
C ARG A 504 1.66 -2.86 5.16
N SER A 505 1.37 -3.94 5.90
CA SER A 505 0.29 -3.98 6.88
C SER A 505 0.79 -4.13 8.32
N ILE A 506 0.06 -3.53 9.26
CA ILE A 506 0.32 -3.63 10.70
C ILE A 506 -1.00 -3.92 11.42
N ASP A 507 -1.03 -4.98 12.23
CA ASP A 507 -2.09 -5.22 13.22
C ASP A 507 -1.76 -4.45 14.50
N LEU A 508 -2.52 -3.38 14.76
CA LEU A 508 -2.31 -2.53 15.93
C LEU A 508 -2.47 -3.28 17.25
N PHE A 509 -3.31 -4.31 17.27
CA PHE A 509 -3.66 -5.03 18.49
C PHE A 509 -3.15 -6.47 18.47
N ALA A 510 -2.02 -6.72 17.79
CA ALA A 510 -1.41 -8.03 17.68
C ALA A 510 -1.08 -8.71 19.03
N TYR A 511 -0.98 -7.96 20.12
CA TYR A 511 -0.77 -8.51 21.47
C TYR A 511 -2.05 -9.15 22.07
N LEU A 512 -3.24 -8.83 21.55
CA LEU A 512 -4.50 -9.45 21.96
C LEU A 512 -4.66 -10.84 21.35
N ASP A 513 -5.60 -11.63 21.89
CA ASP A 513 -5.91 -12.96 21.37
C ASP A 513 -6.81 -12.87 20.12
N PRO A 514 -6.32 -13.24 18.92
CA PRO A 514 -7.10 -13.23 17.70
C PRO A 514 -8.13 -14.38 17.64
N ALA A 515 -8.22 -15.24 18.65
CA ALA A 515 -9.33 -16.17 18.82
C ALA A 515 -10.51 -15.58 19.62
N ASP A 516 -10.31 -14.51 20.40
CA ASP A 516 -11.39 -13.91 21.18
C ASP A 516 -12.37 -13.15 20.28
N GLU A 517 -13.65 -13.58 20.26
CA GLU A 517 -14.72 -12.94 19.48
C GLU A 517 -14.90 -11.44 19.82
N LYS A 518 -14.46 -10.99 21.00
CA LYS A 518 -14.48 -9.56 21.40
C LYS A 518 -13.37 -8.73 20.77
N THR A 519 -12.28 -9.35 20.34
CA THR A 519 -11.16 -8.64 19.71
C THR A 519 -11.56 -8.20 18.31
N CYS A 520 -11.52 -6.89 18.09
CA CYS A 520 -11.84 -6.24 16.82
C CYS A 520 -10.59 -5.55 16.23
N PRO A 521 -9.68 -6.29 15.56
CA PRO A 521 -8.40 -5.75 15.13
C PRO A 521 -8.55 -4.58 14.17
N ILE A 522 -7.58 -3.67 14.22
CA ILE A 522 -7.40 -2.61 13.23
C ILE A 522 -6.12 -2.93 12.47
N ILE A 523 -6.28 -3.20 11.18
CA ILE A 523 -5.17 -3.45 10.27
C ILE A 523 -4.93 -2.18 9.46
N LEU A 524 -3.82 -1.52 9.72
CA LEU A 524 -3.41 -0.35 8.94
C LEU A 524 -2.52 -0.78 7.79
N MET A 525 -2.87 -0.39 6.57
CA MET A 525 -2.12 -0.69 5.36
C MET A 525 -1.59 0.60 4.76
N THR A 526 -0.28 0.70 4.59
CA THR A 526 0.35 1.88 3.99
C THR A 526 0.84 1.53 2.60
N VAL A 527 0.37 2.26 1.59
CA VAL A 527 0.72 2.07 0.17
C VAL A 527 1.66 3.20 -0.28
N PRO A 528 2.77 2.91 -0.99
CA PRO A 528 3.64 3.94 -1.56
C PRO A 528 2.89 4.90 -2.48
N GLU A 529 3.28 6.18 -2.48
CA GLU A 529 2.60 7.20 -3.28
C GLU A 529 2.62 6.89 -4.80
N VAL A 530 3.72 6.30 -5.28
CA VAL A 530 3.87 5.89 -6.68
C VAL A 530 2.95 4.72 -7.01
N SER A 531 2.79 3.78 -6.08
CA SER A 531 1.94 2.59 -6.24
C SER A 531 0.46 2.96 -6.36
N LEU A 532 0.00 4.08 -5.78
CA LEU A 532 -1.41 4.52 -5.93
C LEU A 532 -1.86 4.60 -7.39
N TYR A 533 -0.96 4.99 -8.29
CA TYR A 533 -1.22 5.12 -9.73
C TYR A 533 -0.97 3.82 -10.50
N ASP A 534 -0.18 2.89 -9.95
CA ASP A 534 -0.04 1.52 -10.46
C ASP A 534 -1.17 0.64 -9.93
N VAL A 535 -2.37 0.90 -10.44
CA VAL A 535 -3.61 0.30 -9.92
C VAL A 535 -3.57 -1.23 -10.02
N LYS A 536 -3.05 -1.78 -11.11
CA LYS A 536 -2.96 -3.24 -11.31
C LYS A 536 -2.17 -3.91 -10.19
N SER A 537 -0.95 -3.42 -9.91
CA SER A 537 -0.10 -3.98 -8.87
C SER A 537 -0.63 -3.69 -7.47
N SER A 538 -1.20 -2.50 -7.25
CA SER A 538 -1.75 -2.12 -5.94
C SER A 538 -2.98 -2.93 -5.55
N LEU A 539 -3.87 -3.26 -6.49
CA LEU A 539 -4.98 -4.18 -6.22
C LEU A 539 -4.48 -5.53 -5.69
N PHE A 540 -3.42 -6.07 -6.31
CA PHE A 540 -2.79 -7.31 -5.84
C PHE A 540 -2.18 -7.16 -4.44
N ARG A 541 -1.33 -6.15 -4.22
CA ARG A 541 -0.61 -5.98 -2.95
C ARG A 541 -1.55 -5.73 -1.78
N VAL A 542 -2.52 -4.85 -1.96
CA VAL A 542 -3.51 -4.53 -0.93
C VAL A 542 -4.34 -5.77 -0.58
N LEU A 543 -4.70 -6.59 -1.59
CA LEU A 543 -5.38 -7.86 -1.37
C LEU A 543 -4.47 -8.90 -0.67
N HIS A 544 -3.21 -9.01 -1.09
CA HIS A 544 -2.20 -9.87 -0.48
C HIS A 544 -2.09 -9.58 1.02
N GLU A 545 -1.89 -8.30 1.39
CA GLU A 545 -1.79 -7.87 2.78
C GLU A 545 -3.06 -8.20 3.58
N MET A 546 -4.23 -8.07 2.95
CA MET A 546 -5.51 -8.37 3.61
C MET A 546 -5.65 -9.87 3.91
N LEU A 547 -5.21 -10.73 2.98
CA LEU A 547 -5.26 -12.20 3.09
C LEU A 547 -4.31 -12.77 4.16
N HIS A 548 -3.35 -11.99 4.66
CA HIS A 548 -2.60 -12.36 5.86
C HIS A 548 -3.47 -12.44 7.11
N PHE A 549 -4.60 -11.74 7.15
CA PHE A 549 -5.46 -11.66 8.34
C PHE A 549 -6.77 -12.43 8.16
N CYS A 550 -7.44 -12.26 7.02
CA CYS A 550 -8.76 -12.83 6.76
C CYS A 550 -8.77 -13.92 5.66
N GLY A 551 -9.92 -14.58 5.50
CA GLY A 551 -10.14 -15.67 4.54
C GLY A 551 -10.09 -17.08 5.16
N LYS A 552 -10.55 -18.07 4.38
CA LYS A 552 -10.58 -19.48 4.80
C LYS A 552 -9.20 -20.12 4.70
N ARG A 553 -8.44 -20.00 5.79
CA ARG A 553 -7.05 -20.47 5.93
C ARG A 553 -6.91 -21.88 6.52
N GLU A 554 -8.03 -22.62 6.66
CA GLU A 554 -8.07 -23.99 7.17
C GLU A 554 -7.09 -24.26 8.34
N ARG A 555 -7.07 -23.35 9.33
CA ARG A 555 -5.97 -23.23 10.32
C ARG A 555 -5.69 -24.54 11.06
N LYS A 556 -6.72 -25.35 11.31
CA LYS A 556 -6.59 -26.68 11.94
C LYS A 556 -5.94 -27.70 11.01
N SER A 557 -6.39 -27.78 9.77
CA SER A 557 -5.79 -28.68 8.78
C SER A 557 -4.36 -28.28 8.42
N ARG A 558 -4.05 -26.98 8.41
CA ARG A 558 -2.68 -26.46 8.19
C ARG A 558 -1.64 -27.15 9.07
N MET A 559 -1.96 -27.40 10.34
CA MET A 559 -1.06 -28.09 11.27
C MET A 559 -0.56 -29.42 10.73
N MET A 560 -1.46 -30.22 10.13
CA MET A 560 -1.08 -31.52 9.58
C MET A 560 -0.16 -31.39 8.37
N PHE A 561 -0.36 -30.38 7.51
CA PHE A 561 0.54 -30.11 6.39
C PHE A 561 1.91 -29.61 6.86
N VAL A 562 1.96 -28.82 7.93
CA VAL A 562 3.23 -28.40 8.55
C VAL A 562 3.98 -29.62 9.07
N ILE A 563 3.30 -30.51 9.83
CA ILE A 563 3.90 -31.76 10.31
C ILE A 563 4.39 -32.61 9.14
N ASP A 564 3.61 -32.74 8.07
CA ASP A 564 3.99 -33.51 6.88
C ASP A 564 5.22 -32.94 6.16
N ALA A 565 5.35 -31.61 6.12
CA ALA A 565 6.50 -30.91 5.55
C ALA A 565 7.76 -31.11 6.39
N VAL A 566 7.69 -30.89 7.70
CA VAL A 566 8.83 -31.07 8.59
C VAL A 566 9.27 -32.53 8.57
N CYS A 567 8.36 -33.49 8.76
CA CYS A 567 8.71 -34.92 8.73
C CYS A 567 9.31 -35.35 7.39
N GLY A 568 8.78 -34.82 6.28
CA GLY A 568 9.33 -35.07 4.94
C GLY A 568 10.76 -34.56 4.84
N TYR A 569 10.99 -33.30 5.20
CA TYR A 569 12.31 -32.69 5.16
C TYR A 569 13.31 -33.39 6.08
N THR A 570 12.93 -33.67 7.33
CA THR A 570 13.77 -34.40 8.29
C THR A 570 14.16 -35.77 7.76
N ALA A 571 13.22 -36.52 7.17
CA ALA A 571 13.50 -37.83 6.59
C ALA A 571 14.47 -37.76 5.40
N GLU A 572 14.28 -36.78 4.50
CA GLU A 572 15.20 -36.53 3.39
C GLU A 572 16.60 -36.15 3.89
N ALA A 573 16.69 -35.31 4.91
CA ALA A 573 17.96 -34.87 5.48
C ALA A 573 18.69 -36.01 6.21
N PHE A 574 18.01 -36.72 7.12
CA PHE A 574 18.58 -37.85 7.87
C PHE A 574 18.97 -38.99 6.93
N GLY A 575 18.09 -39.32 5.97
CA GLY A 575 18.37 -40.31 4.93
C GLY A 575 19.56 -39.91 4.05
N GLY A 576 19.75 -38.60 3.80
CA GLY A 576 20.91 -38.05 3.11
C GLY A 576 22.22 -38.31 3.86
N PHE A 577 22.29 -38.00 5.16
CA PHE A 577 23.45 -38.29 6.00
C PHE A 577 23.78 -39.78 6.03
N MET A 578 22.76 -40.62 6.26
CA MET A 578 22.91 -42.07 6.29
C MET A 578 23.35 -42.64 4.93
N LYS A 579 22.87 -42.06 3.81
CA LYS A 579 23.30 -42.41 2.46
C LYS A 579 24.76 -42.04 2.23
N ALA A 580 25.19 -40.85 2.63
CA ALA A 580 26.58 -40.38 2.49
C ALA A 580 27.55 -41.29 3.25
N GLU A 581 27.22 -41.61 4.51
CA GLU A 581 27.99 -42.53 5.34
C GLU A 581 28.13 -43.92 4.68
N GLN A 582 27.03 -44.49 4.18
CA GLN A 582 27.07 -45.79 3.50
C GLN A 582 27.86 -45.72 2.19
N GLN A 583 27.75 -44.64 1.42
CA GLN A 583 28.54 -44.47 0.21
C GLN A 583 30.04 -44.46 0.51
N GLU A 584 30.47 -43.80 1.57
CA GLU A 584 31.87 -43.80 2.00
C GLU A 584 32.33 -45.19 2.45
N LEU A 585 31.52 -45.86 3.29
CA LEU A 585 31.79 -47.22 3.75
C LEU A 585 31.97 -48.19 2.57
N TYR A 586 31.01 -48.22 1.63
CA TYR A 586 31.10 -49.11 0.47
C TYR A 586 32.20 -48.70 -0.50
N ARG A 587 32.52 -47.40 -0.63
CA ARG A 587 33.67 -46.95 -1.40
C ARG A 587 34.97 -47.49 -0.82
N SER A 588 35.12 -47.47 0.50
CA SER A 588 36.28 -48.04 1.20
C SER A 588 36.36 -49.56 1.06
N ILE A 589 35.25 -50.27 1.30
CA ILE A 589 35.18 -51.74 1.25
C ILE A 589 35.42 -52.27 -0.17
N LEU A 590 34.92 -51.58 -1.19
CA LEU A 590 34.96 -52.04 -2.59
C LEU A 590 36.14 -51.47 -3.39
N ALA A 591 36.84 -50.44 -2.90
CA ALA A 591 38.01 -49.89 -3.61
C ALA A 591 39.09 -50.94 -3.93
N PRO A 592 39.47 -51.86 -3.00
CA PRO A 592 40.39 -52.96 -3.31
C PRO A 592 39.83 -53.94 -4.32
N LEU A 593 38.51 -54.15 -4.38
CA LEU A 593 37.88 -55.04 -5.34
C LEU A 593 37.91 -54.44 -6.76
N PHE A 594 37.60 -53.16 -6.88
CA PHE A 594 37.52 -52.45 -8.16
C PHE A 594 38.87 -52.13 -8.81
N SER A 595 40.00 -52.45 -8.17
CA SER A 595 41.32 -52.41 -8.80
C SER A 595 41.63 -53.67 -9.62
N TYR A 596 40.90 -54.78 -9.40
CA TYR A 596 41.13 -56.07 -10.06
C TYR A 596 40.06 -56.46 -11.10
N ILE A 597 39.05 -55.60 -11.34
CA ILE A 597 37.94 -55.84 -12.29
C ILE A 597 38.16 -55.06 -13.60
N MET A 598 37.77 -55.65 -14.73
CA MET A 598 37.81 -55.00 -16.06
C MET A 598 36.97 -53.70 -16.11
N PRO A 599 37.41 -52.65 -16.83
CA PRO A 599 36.76 -51.33 -16.82
C PRO A 599 35.25 -51.34 -17.14
N ASP A 600 34.82 -52.05 -18.18
CA ASP A 600 33.41 -52.06 -18.59
C ASP A 600 32.49 -52.73 -17.56
N LYS A 601 32.97 -53.80 -16.90
CA LYS A 601 32.25 -54.47 -15.81
C LYS A 601 32.23 -53.62 -14.53
N LYS A 602 33.32 -52.89 -14.26
CA LYS A 602 33.44 -52.01 -13.11
C LYS A 602 32.41 -50.88 -13.15
N GLU A 603 32.22 -50.24 -14.31
CA GLU A 603 31.24 -49.16 -14.42
C GLU A 603 29.79 -49.66 -14.33
N ASN A 604 29.46 -50.84 -14.89
CA ASN A 604 28.13 -51.42 -14.72
C ASN A 604 27.84 -51.79 -13.25
N VAL A 605 28.77 -52.45 -12.55
CA VAL A 605 28.60 -52.82 -11.13
C VAL A 605 28.47 -51.59 -10.25
N LYS A 606 29.26 -50.53 -10.49
CA LYS A 606 29.11 -49.26 -9.77
C LYS A 606 27.73 -48.64 -9.99
N ALA A 607 27.22 -48.66 -11.21
CA ALA A 607 25.90 -48.10 -11.54
C ALA A 607 24.75 -48.91 -10.89
N GLU A 608 24.88 -50.24 -10.79
CA GLU A 608 23.93 -51.10 -10.08
C GLU A 608 23.98 -50.86 -8.56
N ILE A 609 25.18 -50.75 -7.97
CA ILE A 609 25.34 -50.45 -6.54
C ILE A 609 24.80 -49.05 -6.21
N LYS A 610 25.08 -48.03 -7.04
CA LYS A 610 24.56 -46.68 -6.83
C LYS A 610 23.02 -46.65 -6.87
N ARG A 611 22.41 -47.45 -7.75
CA ARG A 611 20.96 -47.64 -7.80
C ARG A 611 20.45 -48.33 -6.53
N ALA A 612 21.05 -49.44 -6.11
CA ALA A 612 20.66 -50.15 -4.89
C ALA A 612 20.75 -49.26 -3.64
N ILE A 613 21.81 -48.45 -3.51
CA ILE A 613 21.94 -47.46 -2.43
C ILE A 613 20.74 -46.51 -2.47
N THR A 614 20.41 -45.96 -3.65
CA THR A 614 19.31 -45.00 -3.79
C THR A 614 17.96 -45.65 -3.45
N ASP A 615 17.64 -46.81 -4.03
CA ASP A 615 16.39 -47.53 -3.81
C ASP A 615 16.18 -47.92 -2.32
N GLN A 616 17.26 -48.30 -1.62
CA GLN A 616 17.18 -48.63 -0.19
C GLN A 616 17.13 -47.38 0.69
N THR A 617 17.83 -46.30 0.31
CA THR A 617 17.68 -45.01 1.02
C THR A 617 16.24 -44.50 0.90
N ASP A 618 15.59 -44.64 -0.24
CA ASP A 618 14.20 -44.16 -0.42
C ASP A 618 13.20 -44.92 0.46
N LYS A 619 13.43 -46.22 0.70
CA LYS A 619 12.64 -47.00 1.68
C LYS A 619 12.89 -46.51 3.11
N LEU A 620 14.15 -46.31 3.48
CA LEU A 620 14.54 -45.77 4.78
C LEU A 620 13.89 -44.40 5.01
N LYS A 621 13.94 -43.49 4.04
CA LYS A 621 13.28 -42.17 4.12
C LYS A 621 11.78 -42.30 4.38
N ALA A 622 11.10 -43.24 3.72
CA ALA A 622 9.68 -43.48 3.95
C ALA A 622 9.38 -44.00 5.37
N GLU A 623 10.22 -44.91 5.89
CA GLU A 623 10.12 -45.44 7.25
C GLU A 623 10.38 -44.34 8.29
N LEU A 624 11.46 -43.56 8.13
CA LEU A 624 11.78 -42.41 8.98
C LEU A 624 10.63 -41.41 9.03
N LYS A 625 10.09 -41.02 7.86
CA LYS A 625 8.97 -40.08 7.77
C LYS A 625 7.76 -40.59 8.56
N HIS A 626 7.42 -41.87 8.43
CA HIS A 626 6.30 -42.48 9.14
C HIS A 626 6.53 -42.50 10.66
N ASN A 627 7.71 -42.97 11.09
CA ASN A 627 8.05 -43.12 12.50
C ASN A 627 8.12 -41.76 13.23
N ILE A 628 8.72 -40.75 12.59
CA ILE A 628 8.78 -39.38 13.13
C ILE A 628 7.37 -38.79 13.23
N LYS A 629 6.56 -38.91 12.18
CA LYS A 629 5.19 -38.39 12.16
C LYS A 629 4.32 -39.02 13.24
N ASP A 630 4.35 -40.33 13.39
CA ASP A 630 3.56 -41.06 14.40
C ASP A 630 3.95 -40.63 15.82
N LYS A 631 5.24 -40.38 16.06
CA LYS A 631 5.73 -39.86 17.35
C LYS A 631 5.26 -38.45 17.62
N ILE A 632 5.35 -37.55 16.65
CA ILE A 632 4.84 -36.18 16.80
C ILE A 632 3.34 -36.20 17.11
N ILE A 633 2.55 -36.96 16.34
CA ILE A 633 1.09 -37.05 16.53
C ILE A 633 0.73 -37.61 17.91
N ALA A 634 1.49 -38.60 18.41
CA ALA A 634 1.25 -39.18 19.73
C ALA A 634 1.48 -38.19 20.89
N GLU A 635 2.37 -37.21 20.70
CA GLU A 635 2.70 -36.18 21.70
C GLU A 635 1.83 -34.91 21.57
N ILE A 636 1.07 -34.76 20.48
CA ILE A 636 0.13 -33.66 20.31
C ILE A 636 -1.07 -33.86 21.26
N PRO A 637 -1.43 -32.86 22.08
CA PRO A 637 -2.64 -32.90 22.90
C PRO A 637 -3.89 -33.20 22.06
N GLY A 638 -4.79 -34.04 22.58
CA GLY A 638 -6.03 -34.41 21.87
C GLY A 638 -6.95 -33.23 21.50
N SER A 639 -6.75 -32.05 22.09
CA SER A 639 -7.40 -30.81 21.66
C SER A 639 -6.54 -29.60 21.99
N TRP A 640 -6.33 -28.73 21.01
CA TRP A 640 -5.80 -27.38 21.20
C TRP A 640 -6.93 -26.36 21.27
N SER A 641 -6.69 -25.29 22.04
CA SER A 641 -7.42 -24.03 21.95
C SER A 641 -7.33 -23.44 20.55
N GLU A 642 -8.29 -22.59 20.19
CA GLU A 642 -8.31 -21.97 18.86
C GLU A 642 -7.09 -21.05 18.61
N LYS A 643 -6.59 -20.40 19.67
CA LYS A 643 -5.41 -19.53 19.65
C LYS A 643 -4.14 -20.27 19.17
N GLU A 644 -3.94 -21.51 19.62
CA GLU A 644 -2.74 -22.31 19.30
C GLU A 644 -2.62 -22.65 17.80
N TYR A 645 -3.73 -22.60 17.04
CA TYR A 645 -3.68 -22.80 15.59
C TYR A 645 -3.24 -21.56 14.81
N PHE A 646 -3.08 -20.40 15.45
CA PHE A 646 -2.61 -19.19 14.78
C PHE A 646 -1.11 -19.26 14.50
N GLY A 647 -0.68 -18.62 13.39
CA GLY A 647 0.69 -18.72 12.88
C GLY A 647 1.78 -18.23 13.84
N ARG A 648 1.44 -17.44 14.86
CA ARG A 648 2.41 -17.00 15.88
C ARG A 648 2.64 -18.04 16.99
N GLU A 649 1.67 -18.92 17.23
CA GLU A 649 1.69 -19.89 18.33
C GLU A 649 2.01 -21.31 17.84
N ILE A 650 1.46 -21.71 16.69
CA ILE A 650 1.56 -23.09 16.16
C ILE A 650 3.01 -23.54 15.99
N TYR A 651 3.87 -22.71 15.40
CA TYR A 651 5.26 -23.09 15.14
C TYR A 651 6.08 -23.16 16.42
N ALA A 652 5.87 -22.22 17.35
CA ALA A 652 6.52 -22.26 18.67
C ALA A 652 6.08 -23.50 19.48
N THR A 653 4.78 -23.82 19.47
CA THR A 653 4.24 -25.00 20.16
C THR A 653 4.78 -26.29 19.55
N LEU A 654 4.83 -26.36 18.21
CA LEU A 654 5.40 -27.51 17.50
C LEU A 654 6.91 -27.65 17.80
N TYR A 655 7.67 -26.55 17.80
CA TYR A 655 9.09 -26.56 18.16
C TYR A 655 9.29 -27.18 19.55
N THR A 656 8.60 -26.69 20.57
CA THR A 656 8.72 -27.22 21.94
C THR A 656 8.34 -28.69 22.04
N ILE A 657 7.25 -29.12 21.37
CA ILE A 657 6.85 -30.53 21.36
C ILE A 657 7.94 -31.39 20.70
N MET A 658 8.44 -30.95 19.56
CA MET A 658 9.44 -31.70 18.80
C MET A 658 10.78 -31.78 19.53
N GLU A 659 11.27 -30.66 20.06
CA GLU A 659 12.50 -30.61 20.83
C GLU A 659 12.38 -31.43 22.13
N GLU A 660 11.46 -31.10 23.03
CA GLU A 660 11.47 -31.65 24.40
C GLU A 660 10.86 -33.06 24.51
N LYS A 661 9.89 -33.40 23.66
CA LYS A 661 9.10 -34.64 23.79
C LYS A 661 9.40 -35.67 22.71
N VAL A 662 9.90 -35.24 21.55
CA VAL A 662 10.15 -36.15 20.42
C VAL A 662 11.65 -36.45 20.28
N PHE A 663 12.49 -35.42 20.16
CA PHE A 663 13.92 -35.57 19.91
C PHE A 663 14.78 -35.63 21.19
N ASP A 664 14.49 -34.84 22.23
CA ASP A 664 15.23 -34.79 23.51
C ASP A 664 14.43 -35.35 24.71
N ALA A 665 13.59 -36.35 24.44
CA ALA A 665 12.70 -36.94 25.45
C ALA A 665 13.46 -37.56 26.64
N LYS A 666 13.21 -37.06 27.86
CA LYS A 666 13.78 -37.59 29.12
C LYS A 666 13.07 -38.87 29.57
N GLY A 667 13.60 -40.05 29.21
CA GLY A 667 13.15 -41.36 29.68
C GLY A 667 13.73 -42.54 28.87
N GLU A 668 14.01 -43.69 29.50
CA GLU A 668 14.94 -44.71 28.98
C GLU A 668 14.39 -45.72 27.94
N SER A 669 13.08 -45.91 27.72
CA SER A 669 12.62 -47.10 26.97
C SER A 669 11.80 -46.91 25.69
N LYS A 670 11.58 -45.68 25.18
CA LYS A 670 10.89 -45.43 23.89
C LYS A 670 11.37 -44.19 23.11
N LYS A 671 12.67 -43.89 23.15
CA LYS A 671 13.25 -42.73 22.45
C LYS A 671 13.18 -42.91 20.93
N LEU A 672 12.81 -41.84 20.21
CA LEU A 672 12.85 -41.79 18.74
C LEU A 672 14.24 -42.16 18.20
N GLU A 673 15.31 -41.76 18.91
CA GLU A 673 16.71 -42.16 18.65
C GLU A 673 16.86 -43.67 18.42
N LEU A 674 16.26 -44.51 19.28
CA LEU A 674 16.37 -45.97 19.18
C LEU A 674 15.60 -46.52 17.98
N LEU A 675 14.47 -45.90 17.62
CA LEU A 675 13.71 -46.28 16.43
C LEU A 675 14.53 -45.96 15.16
N ILE A 676 15.07 -44.74 15.07
CA ILE A 676 15.93 -44.32 13.96
C ILE A 676 17.16 -45.24 13.85
N TYR A 677 17.75 -45.64 14.97
CA TYR A 677 18.85 -46.61 14.99
C TYR A 677 18.45 -47.97 14.46
N ASN A 678 17.30 -48.50 14.87
CA ASN A 678 16.83 -49.78 14.35
C ASN A 678 16.50 -49.72 12.85
N ASP A 679 15.91 -48.62 12.38
CA ASP A 679 15.64 -48.38 10.96
C ASP A 679 16.95 -48.32 10.16
N PHE A 680 17.97 -47.64 10.70
CA PHE A 680 19.29 -47.55 10.07
C PHE A 680 20.00 -48.91 10.01
N MET A 681 19.93 -49.72 11.07
CA MET A 681 20.48 -51.08 11.09
C MET A 681 19.79 -52.01 10.09
N GLU A 682 18.46 -51.89 9.93
CA GLU A 682 17.71 -52.61 8.90
C GLU A 682 18.16 -52.21 7.50
N TYR A 683 18.26 -50.90 7.24
CA TYR A 683 18.74 -50.34 5.99
C TYR A 683 20.13 -50.87 5.62
N GLN A 684 21.10 -50.80 6.55
CA GLN A 684 22.45 -51.31 6.32
C GLN A 684 22.45 -52.81 5.96
N TYR A 685 21.65 -53.62 6.67
CA TYR A 685 21.56 -55.06 6.45
C TYR A 685 20.98 -55.41 5.07
N GLU A 686 19.86 -54.79 4.69
CA GLU A 686 19.22 -55.05 3.39
C GLU A 686 20.07 -54.49 2.24
N LEU A 687 20.73 -53.35 2.42
CA LEU A 687 21.69 -52.82 1.45
C LEU A 687 22.89 -53.76 1.24
N ALA A 688 23.48 -54.29 2.32
CA ALA A 688 24.59 -55.25 2.23
C ALA A 688 24.19 -56.53 1.49
N LYS A 689 22.97 -57.03 1.75
CA LYS A 689 22.39 -58.19 1.10
C LYS A 689 22.14 -57.97 -0.39
N GLU A 690 21.68 -56.79 -0.77
CA GLU A 690 21.45 -56.42 -2.17
C GLU A 690 22.77 -56.24 -2.94
N ILE A 691 23.75 -55.55 -2.35
CA ILE A 691 25.09 -55.41 -2.94
C ILE A 691 25.78 -56.77 -3.07
N GLU A 692 25.68 -57.66 -2.07
CA GLU A 692 26.21 -59.03 -2.17
C GLU A 692 25.59 -59.77 -3.36
N LYS A 693 24.27 -59.64 -3.58
CA LYS A 693 23.57 -60.24 -4.72
C LYS A 693 24.03 -59.66 -6.06
N ILE A 694 24.24 -58.34 -6.14
CA ILE A 694 24.80 -57.67 -7.33
C ILE A 694 26.20 -58.22 -7.66
N LEU A 695 27.06 -58.35 -6.64
CA LEU A 695 28.40 -58.91 -6.80
C LEU A 695 28.36 -60.36 -7.27
N GLN A 696 27.51 -61.20 -6.68
CA GLN A 696 27.32 -62.60 -7.09
C GLN A 696 26.83 -62.73 -8.53
N ASN A 697 25.85 -61.91 -8.94
CA ASN A 697 25.35 -61.86 -10.32
C ASN A 697 26.43 -61.48 -11.34
N ASN A 698 27.46 -60.76 -10.90
CA ASN A 698 28.63 -60.37 -11.70
C ASN A 698 29.82 -61.35 -11.57
N ASN A 699 29.60 -62.55 -11.01
CA ASN A 699 30.59 -63.62 -10.76
C ASN A 699 31.67 -63.27 -9.71
N ILE A 700 31.36 -62.39 -8.76
CA ILE A 700 32.24 -62.05 -7.63
C ILE A 700 31.71 -62.79 -6.40
N LEU A 701 32.27 -63.97 -6.13
CA LEU A 701 31.77 -64.90 -5.11
C LEU A 701 32.25 -64.58 -3.68
N TYR A 702 33.35 -63.85 -3.53
CA TYR A 702 33.92 -63.47 -2.24
C TYR A 702 34.17 -61.97 -2.18
N SER A 703 33.53 -61.30 -1.23
CA SER A 703 33.74 -59.88 -0.95
C SER A 703 33.63 -59.62 0.55
N ASN A 704 34.26 -58.55 1.02
CA ASN A 704 34.13 -58.12 2.41
C ASN A 704 32.70 -57.71 2.79
N VAL A 705 31.79 -57.56 1.80
CA VAL A 705 30.36 -57.28 2.01
C VAL A 705 29.64 -58.47 2.67
N SER A 706 30.04 -59.72 2.39
CA SER A 706 29.41 -60.90 3.02
C SER A 706 29.76 -61.03 4.51
N LEU A 707 30.97 -60.59 4.89
CA LEU A 707 31.39 -60.44 6.29
C LEU A 707 30.61 -59.32 6.98
N LEU A 708 30.49 -58.15 6.33
CA LEU A 708 29.69 -57.03 6.83
C LEU A 708 28.24 -57.45 7.11
N ARG A 709 27.58 -58.10 6.15
CA ARG A 709 26.20 -58.61 6.33
C ARG A 709 26.07 -59.58 7.50
N SER A 710 27.06 -60.46 7.68
CA SER A 710 27.05 -61.43 8.77
C SER A 710 27.18 -60.75 10.14
N ASN A 711 28.04 -59.72 10.24
CA ASN A 711 28.19 -58.90 11.44
C ASN A 711 26.92 -58.10 11.75
N LEU A 712 26.35 -57.41 10.75
CA LEU A 712 25.09 -56.67 10.89
C LEU A 712 23.94 -57.56 11.35
N LYS A 713 23.89 -58.82 10.88
CA LYS A 713 22.88 -59.80 11.33
C LYS A 713 23.03 -60.18 12.81
N ILE A 714 24.26 -60.19 13.34
CA ILE A 714 24.53 -60.44 14.76
C ILE A 714 24.13 -59.21 15.57
N MET A 715 24.59 -58.03 15.17
CA MET A 715 24.29 -56.75 15.82
C MET A 715 22.79 -56.49 15.91
N LYS A 716 22.04 -56.71 14.81
CA LYS A 716 20.57 -56.58 14.78
C LYS A 716 19.84 -57.55 15.72
N ARG A 717 20.41 -58.72 16.02
CA ARG A 717 19.84 -59.66 17.01
C ARG A 717 20.12 -59.20 18.43
N GLU A 718 21.30 -58.64 18.65
CA GLU A 718 21.73 -58.14 19.96
C GLU A 718 21.03 -56.82 20.33
N SER A 719 20.72 -55.96 19.35
CA SER A 719 19.97 -54.71 19.57
C SER A 719 18.48 -54.92 19.92
N ALA A 720 17.92 -56.09 19.58
CA ALA A 720 16.54 -56.45 19.92
C ALA A 720 16.34 -56.88 21.39
N ASP A 721 17.43 -57.25 22.09
CA ASP A 721 17.43 -57.59 23.52
C ASP A 721 17.70 -56.33 24.35
N ALA A 722 16.63 -55.59 24.64
CA ALA A 722 16.58 -54.19 25.09
C ALA A 722 17.26 -53.81 26.45
N ASP A 723 18.15 -54.60 27.03
CA ASP A 723 18.68 -54.39 28.39
C ASP A 723 20.23 -54.36 28.52
N LYS A 724 20.98 -54.19 27.43
CA LYS A 724 22.46 -54.08 27.50
C LYS A 724 22.97 -52.74 26.99
N GLU A 725 23.21 -51.82 27.92
CA GLU A 725 23.81 -50.50 27.70
C GLU A 725 25.30 -50.51 27.27
N ASP A 726 25.94 -51.67 27.15
CA ASP A 726 27.40 -51.79 27.12
C ASP A 726 28.05 -51.94 25.72
N PHE A 727 27.30 -51.78 24.63
CA PHE A 727 27.89 -51.70 23.29
C PHE A 727 28.04 -50.23 22.86
N MET A 728 29.28 -49.72 22.89
CA MET A 728 29.66 -48.49 22.19
C MET A 728 29.53 -48.73 20.68
N ASP A 729 28.33 -48.53 20.16
CA ASP A 729 28.04 -48.60 18.74
C ASP A 729 28.22 -47.23 18.11
N LYS A 730 29.17 -47.13 17.17
CA LYS A 730 29.47 -45.90 16.43
C LYS A 730 28.24 -45.37 15.69
N ASP A 731 27.36 -46.27 15.26
CA ASP A 731 26.15 -45.90 14.50
C ASP A 731 25.11 -45.23 15.42
N LYS A 732 25.06 -45.62 16.70
CA LYS A 732 24.22 -44.96 17.71
C LYS A 732 24.75 -43.57 18.06
N GLU A 733 26.07 -43.42 18.17
CA GLU A 733 26.72 -42.11 18.35
C GLU A 733 26.49 -41.20 17.13
N PHE A 734 26.57 -41.74 15.92
CA PHE A 734 26.25 -41.02 14.69
C PHE A 734 24.81 -40.50 14.66
N ILE A 735 23.83 -41.30 15.07
CA ILE A 735 22.43 -40.86 15.12
C ILE A 735 22.21 -39.79 16.19
N LYS A 736 22.84 -39.93 17.37
CA LYS A 736 22.81 -38.87 18.40
C LYS A 736 23.40 -37.57 17.88
N TYR A 737 24.49 -37.66 17.13
CA TYR A 737 25.11 -36.50 16.48
C TYR A 737 24.16 -35.84 15.49
N ILE A 738 23.53 -36.61 14.59
CA ILE A 738 22.55 -36.06 13.62
C ILE A 738 21.41 -35.38 14.37
N ILE A 739 20.86 -36.00 15.42
CA ILE A 739 19.77 -35.38 16.20
C ILE A 739 20.25 -34.12 16.93
N ALA A 740 21.45 -34.11 17.51
CA ALA A 740 22.01 -32.95 18.19
C ALA A 740 22.24 -31.78 17.20
N PHE A 741 22.76 -32.08 16.01
CA PHE A 741 22.94 -31.12 14.94
C PHE A 741 21.60 -30.55 14.46
N TYR A 742 20.56 -31.39 14.38
CA TYR A 742 19.19 -31.00 13.98
C TYR A 742 18.53 -30.05 14.98
N LEU A 743 18.97 -30.10 16.24
CA LEU A 743 18.51 -29.22 17.33
C LEU A 743 19.45 -28.02 17.55
N GLY A 744 20.36 -27.75 16.61
CA GLY A 744 21.27 -26.59 16.68
C GLY A 744 22.31 -26.67 17.81
N LYS A 745 22.57 -27.86 18.38
CA LYS A 745 23.58 -28.05 19.43
C LYS A 745 24.99 -28.09 18.83
N ASP A 746 25.99 -27.60 19.58
CA ASP A 746 27.39 -27.71 19.16
C ASP A 746 27.82 -29.17 19.13
N VAL A 747 28.17 -29.65 17.94
CA VAL A 747 28.44 -31.06 17.69
C VAL A 747 29.92 -31.45 17.75
N HIS A 748 30.83 -30.47 17.95
CA HIS A 748 32.25 -30.75 18.16
C HIS A 748 32.52 -31.55 19.44
N GLU A 749 31.58 -31.56 20.40
CA GLU A 749 31.65 -32.40 21.60
C GLU A 749 31.33 -33.88 21.33
N TYR A 750 30.76 -34.22 20.18
CA TYR A 750 30.21 -35.56 19.89
C TYR A 750 31.05 -36.39 18.90
N ASN A 751 31.68 -35.81 17.87
CA ASN A 751 32.60 -36.52 16.95
C ASN A 751 33.46 -35.57 16.10
N GLU A 752 34.80 -35.62 16.24
CA GLU A 752 35.75 -34.75 15.50
C GLU A 752 35.93 -35.09 14.01
N ASN A 753 35.41 -36.22 13.52
CA ASN A 753 35.70 -36.74 12.17
C ASN A 753 34.60 -36.49 11.11
N ILE A 754 33.49 -35.84 11.47
CA ILE A 754 32.39 -35.57 10.52
C ILE A 754 32.61 -34.22 9.87
N VAL A 755 32.57 -34.19 8.54
CA VAL A 755 32.64 -32.96 7.74
C VAL A 755 31.20 -32.46 7.56
N ILE A 756 30.92 -31.28 8.11
CA ILE A 756 29.69 -30.53 7.85
C ILE A 756 29.99 -29.62 6.65
N ASP A 757 29.31 -29.83 5.54
CA ASP A 757 29.48 -29.00 4.35
C ASP A 757 28.61 -27.72 4.46
N ASP A 758 28.90 -26.70 3.65
CA ASP A 758 28.08 -25.47 3.59
C ASP A 758 26.60 -25.78 3.23
N GLU A 759 26.34 -26.92 2.57
CA GLU A 759 25.02 -27.45 2.23
C GLU A 759 24.22 -27.95 3.46
N ASP A 760 24.90 -28.22 4.59
CA ASP A 760 24.27 -28.67 5.84
C ASP A 760 23.91 -27.51 6.79
N ALA A 761 24.15 -26.26 6.37
CA ALA A 761 23.87 -25.05 7.16
C ALA A 761 22.37 -24.85 7.48
N TRP A 762 21.47 -25.59 6.83
CA TRP A 762 20.00 -25.46 6.85
C TRP A 762 19.30 -26.63 7.53
N PHE A 763 20.01 -27.34 8.39
CA PHE A 763 19.55 -28.57 8.99
C PHE A 763 18.77 -28.37 10.31
N ASP A 764 18.82 -27.18 10.91
CA ASP A 764 18.22 -26.90 12.20
C ASP A 764 16.68 -26.80 12.17
N LEU A 765 16.03 -27.40 13.18
CA LEU A 765 14.59 -27.45 13.34
C LEU A 765 13.93 -26.07 13.40
N ASP A 766 14.54 -25.10 14.11
CA ASP A 766 13.99 -23.75 14.24
C ASP A 766 13.95 -23.06 12.87
N GLN A 767 15.06 -23.13 12.12
CA GLN A 767 15.12 -22.59 10.76
C GLN A 767 14.10 -23.21 9.81
N ILE A 768 13.91 -24.53 9.85
CA ILE A 768 12.91 -25.22 9.01
C ILE A 768 11.50 -24.74 9.34
N LEU A 769 11.16 -24.63 10.63
CA LEU A 769 9.85 -24.15 11.06
C LEU A 769 9.65 -22.67 10.70
N MET A 770 10.68 -21.84 10.77
CA MET A 770 10.64 -20.44 10.31
C MET A 770 10.40 -20.34 8.79
N ILE A 771 11.06 -21.18 7.98
CA ILE A 771 10.83 -21.25 6.54
C ILE A 771 9.38 -21.65 6.27
N LEU A 772 8.87 -22.70 6.91
CA LEU A 772 7.47 -23.12 6.74
C LEU A 772 6.47 -22.06 7.19
N GLN A 773 6.74 -21.37 8.30
CA GLN A 773 5.93 -20.24 8.76
C GLN A 773 5.80 -19.17 7.66
N TYR A 774 6.92 -18.83 7.03
CA TYR A 774 6.96 -17.90 5.91
C TYR A 774 6.18 -18.45 4.69
N LEU A 775 6.46 -19.67 4.25
CA LEU A 775 5.83 -20.26 3.05
C LEU A 775 4.30 -20.39 3.20
N PHE A 776 3.81 -20.94 4.31
CA PHE A 776 2.36 -21.08 4.53
C PHE A 776 1.64 -19.73 4.71
N LYS A 777 2.36 -18.68 5.11
CA LYS A 777 1.81 -17.32 5.24
C LYS A 777 1.76 -16.61 3.89
N GLU A 778 2.90 -16.54 3.22
CA GLU A 778 3.10 -15.75 2.00
C GLU A 778 2.47 -16.41 0.78
N CYS A 779 2.74 -17.70 0.54
CA CYS A 779 2.20 -18.41 -0.64
C CYS A 779 0.66 -18.46 -0.60
N TYR A 780 0.06 -18.53 0.59
CA TYR A 780 -1.40 -18.42 0.71
C TYR A 780 -1.89 -17.05 0.23
N ALA A 781 -1.27 -15.96 0.69
CA ALA A 781 -1.67 -14.62 0.31
C ALA A 781 -1.45 -14.38 -1.20
N ASP A 782 -0.28 -14.74 -1.73
CA ASP A 782 0.06 -14.61 -3.15
C ASP A 782 -0.88 -15.40 -4.06
N CYS A 783 -1.02 -16.70 -3.78
CA CYS A 783 -1.80 -17.58 -4.62
C CYS A 783 -3.31 -17.25 -4.56
N MET A 784 -3.84 -16.95 -3.37
CA MET A 784 -5.26 -16.59 -3.27
C MET A 784 -5.53 -15.22 -3.90
N ALA A 785 -4.66 -14.22 -3.73
CA ALA A 785 -4.79 -12.94 -4.43
C ALA A 785 -4.72 -13.12 -5.96
N GLY A 786 -3.77 -13.94 -6.43
CA GLY A 786 -3.62 -14.32 -7.83
C GLY A 786 -4.88 -14.94 -8.43
N LYS A 787 -5.53 -15.87 -7.71
CA LYS A 787 -6.78 -16.51 -8.14
C LYS A 787 -7.98 -15.57 -8.07
N VAL A 788 -8.13 -14.76 -7.02
CA VAL A 788 -9.23 -13.77 -6.88
C VAL A 788 -9.22 -12.79 -8.05
N LEU A 789 -8.04 -12.23 -8.35
CA LEU A 789 -7.88 -11.25 -9.41
C LEU A 789 -7.79 -11.88 -10.81
N ASN A 790 -7.66 -13.20 -10.91
CA ASN A 790 -7.36 -13.90 -12.16
C ASN A 790 -6.13 -13.28 -12.88
N LEU A 791 -5.02 -13.16 -12.13
CA LEU A 791 -3.82 -12.49 -12.61
C LEU A 791 -3.03 -13.36 -13.59
N ARG A 792 -2.62 -12.75 -14.70
CA ARG A 792 -1.67 -13.33 -15.65
C ARG A 792 -0.23 -13.36 -15.07
N PRO A 793 0.64 -14.28 -15.51
CA PRO A 793 2.00 -14.42 -14.98
C PRO A 793 2.80 -13.10 -15.01
N GLU A 794 2.72 -12.36 -16.11
CA GLU A 794 3.44 -11.10 -16.28
C GLU A 794 2.97 -10.02 -15.30
N HIS A 795 1.69 -10.00 -14.93
CA HIS A 795 1.17 -9.05 -13.95
C HIS A 795 1.60 -9.39 -12.53
N PHE A 796 1.58 -10.69 -12.20
CA PHE A 796 2.02 -11.19 -10.90
C PHE A 796 3.50 -10.87 -10.68
N VAL A 797 4.39 -11.21 -11.62
CA VAL A 797 5.83 -10.91 -11.51
C VAL A 797 6.07 -9.39 -11.36
N PHE A 798 5.37 -8.57 -12.14
CA PHE A 798 5.54 -7.12 -12.05
C PHE A 798 5.01 -6.51 -10.76
N SER A 799 4.02 -7.13 -10.11
CA SER A 799 3.57 -6.66 -8.79
C SER A 799 4.60 -6.81 -7.68
N PHE A 800 5.69 -7.57 -7.86
CA PHE A 800 6.84 -7.51 -6.96
C PHE A 800 7.86 -6.45 -7.39
N LEU A 801 8.03 -6.25 -8.70
CA LEU A 801 9.06 -5.36 -9.27
C LEU A 801 8.76 -3.86 -9.15
N THR A 802 7.49 -3.43 -9.20
CA THR A 802 7.20 -1.99 -9.23
C THR A 802 7.53 -1.25 -7.92
N GLU A 803 7.51 -1.94 -6.78
CA GLU A 803 7.96 -1.39 -5.48
C GLU A 803 9.44 -1.66 -5.20
N ALA A 804 9.92 -2.89 -5.43
CA ALA A 804 11.32 -3.27 -5.15
C ALA A 804 12.36 -2.50 -6.00
N ARG A 805 11.93 -1.95 -7.15
CA ARG A 805 12.74 -1.17 -8.11
C ARG A 805 13.95 -1.88 -8.71
N ASN A 806 14.15 -3.17 -8.45
CA ASN A 806 15.08 -4.05 -9.16
C ASN A 806 14.73 -5.52 -8.87
N GLU A 807 15.23 -6.42 -9.71
CA GLU A 807 14.97 -7.86 -9.65
C GLU A 807 15.61 -8.55 -8.44
N ARG A 808 16.74 -8.05 -7.92
CA ARG A 808 17.44 -8.68 -6.78
C ARG A 808 16.71 -8.46 -5.46
N ASN A 809 16.09 -7.30 -5.30
CA ASN A 809 15.27 -6.98 -4.14
C ASN A 809 13.89 -7.63 -4.24
N ALA A 810 13.32 -7.73 -5.45
CA ALA A 810 12.04 -8.41 -5.66
C ALA A 810 12.14 -9.93 -5.48
N PHE A 811 13.25 -10.52 -5.92
CA PHE A 811 13.48 -11.97 -5.95
C PHE A 811 14.83 -12.30 -5.30
N VAL A 812 14.88 -12.11 -3.98
CA VAL A 812 16.07 -12.31 -3.14
C VAL A 812 16.59 -13.74 -3.26
N SER A 813 17.91 -13.90 -3.27
CA SER A 813 18.57 -15.22 -3.29
C SER A 813 18.72 -15.74 -1.87
N ASP A 814 17.59 -16.07 -1.27
CA ASP A 814 17.53 -16.83 -0.02
C ASP A 814 16.53 -17.98 -0.16
N ASN A 815 16.77 -19.08 0.55
CA ASN A 815 16.04 -20.33 0.36
C ASN A 815 14.51 -20.18 0.56
N LYS A 816 14.08 -19.35 1.52
CA LYS A 816 12.65 -19.12 1.78
C LYS A 816 11.98 -18.35 0.64
N SER A 817 12.65 -17.36 0.06
CA SER A 817 12.14 -16.55 -1.05
C SER A 817 12.14 -17.35 -2.34
N GLU A 818 13.18 -18.16 -2.57
CA GLU A 818 13.26 -19.07 -3.72
C GLU A 818 12.15 -20.14 -3.67
N CYS A 819 11.93 -20.77 -2.51
CA CYS A 819 10.83 -21.73 -2.32
C CYS A 819 9.44 -21.08 -2.51
N ARG A 820 9.24 -19.84 -2.02
CA ARG A 820 7.98 -19.09 -2.21
C ARG A 820 7.66 -18.91 -3.69
N ILE A 821 8.62 -18.35 -4.44
CA ILE A 821 8.43 -18.09 -5.88
C ILE A 821 8.25 -19.40 -6.67
N LEU A 822 8.97 -20.46 -6.31
CA LEU A 822 8.78 -21.78 -6.91
C LEU A 822 7.36 -22.30 -6.70
N ILE A 823 6.83 -22.21 -5.48
CA ILE A 823 5.45 -22.61 -5.16
C ILE A 823 4.45 -21.76 -5.95
N ASP A 824 4.61 -20.44 -5.94
CA ASP A 824 3.66 -19.52 -6.58
C ASP A 824 3.59 -19.75 -8.10
N LEU A 825 4.74 -19.87 -8.77
CA LEU A 825 4.80 -20.13 -10.21
C LEU A 825 4.22 -21.50 -10.58
N LYS A 826 4.53 -22.55 -9.79
CA LYS A 826 4.01 -23.90 -10.01
C LYS A 826 2.51 -23.97 -9.78
N TYR A 827 2.01 -23.41 -8.68
CA TYR A 827 0.61 -23.49 -8.28
C TYR A 827 -0.31 -22.59 -9.12
N LEU A 828 0.10 -21.35 -9.41
CA LEU A 828 -0.74 -20.42 -10.17
C LEU A 828 -0.70 -20.69 -11.67
N TYR A 829 0.47 -21.06 -12.21
CA TYR A 829 0.77 -20.99 -13.64
C TYR A 829 1.32 -22.27 -14.27
N GLU A 830 1.45 -23.36 -13.51
CA GLU A 830 1.97 -24.65 -14.00
C GLU A 830 3.39 -24.54 -14.60
N ILE A 831 4.20 -23.59 -14.11
CA ILE A 831 5.59 -23.40 -14.53
C ILE A 831 6.50 -24.22 -13.59
N GLU A 832 6.95 -25.39 -14.04
CA GLU A 832 7.78 -26.30 -13.23
C GLU A 832 9.27 -26.29 -13.59
N ASP A 833 9.61 -26.38 -14.88
CA ASP A 833 11.01 -26.52 -15.32
C ASP A 833 11.55 -25.28 -16.04
N LYS A 834 10.72 -24.59 -16.81
CA LYS A 834 11.13 -23.42 -17.58
C LYS A 834 9.94 -22.58 -18.01
N PHE A 835 10.18 -21.29 -18.20
CA PHE A 835 9.23 -20.41 -18.86
C PHE A 835 9.03 -20.81 -20.33
N THR A 836 7.77 -20.89 -20.76
CA THR A 836 7.41 -21.08 -22.18
C THR A 836 7.76 -19.83 -22.99
N ASP A 837 7.95 -19.99 -24.31
CA ASP A 837 8.24 -18.85 -25.19
C ASP A 837 7.08 -17.82 -25.20
N GLU A 838 5.85 -18.29 -24.98
CA GLU A 838 4.67 -17.44 -24.83
C GLU A 838 4.76 -16.54 -23.59
N VAL A 839 5.05 -17.10 -22.41
CA VAL A 839 5.18 -16.31 -21.17
C VAL A 839 6.36 -15.35 -21.26
N LYS A 840 7.48 -15.78 -21.87
CA LYS A 840 8.61 -14.88 -22.13
C LYS A 840 8.24 -13.72 -23.06
N CYS A 841 7.42 -13.97 -24.08
CA CYS A 841 6.93 -12.94 -24.98
C CYS A 841 6.00 -11.95 -24.27
N GLN A 842 5.11 -12.45 -23.40
CA GLN A 842 4.21 -11.63 -22.57
C GLN A 842 4.99 -10.75 -21.59
N LEU A 843 5.96 -11.30 -20.87
CA LEU A 843 6.85 -10.54 -19.98
C LEU A 843 7.60 -9.44 -20.73
N ASN A 844 8.19 -9.75 -21.89
CA ASN A 844 8.88 -8.77 -22.73
C ASN A 844 7.95 -7.65 -23.21
N THR A 845 6.74 -8.01 -23.66
CA THR A 845 5.74 -7.05 -24.11
C THR A 845 5.32 -6.14 -22.95
N TYR A 846 5.02 -6.71 -21.78
CA TYR A 846 4.62 -5.96 -20.60
C TYR A 846 5.72 -5.03 -20.10
N ALA A 847 6.96 -5.50 -20.04
CA ALA A 847 8.11 -4.69 -19.70
C ALA A 847 8.32 -3.53 -20.67
N GLY A 848 8.18 -3.78 -21.98
CA GLY A 848 8.25 -2.73 -22.99
C GLY A 848 7.20 -1.63 -22.78
N ARG A 849 6.01 -2.00 -22.30
CA ARG A 849 4.96 -1.04 -21.91
C ARG A 849 5.34 -0.28 -20.63
N MET A 850 5.82 -0.98 -19.61
CA MET A 850 6.23 -0.36 -18.34
C MET A 850 7.42 0.59 -18.50
N LYS A 851 8.35 0.28 -19.40
CA LYS A 851 9.45 1.18 -19.79
C LYS A 851 8.92 2.48 -20.38
N LYS A 852 7.95 2.42 -21.30
CA LYS A 852 7.28 3.64 -21.85
C LYS A 852 6.57 4.45 -20.76
N ARG A 853 6.09 3.80 -19.71
CA ARG A 853 5.41 4.41 -18.57
C ARG A 853 6.38 5.04 -17.54
N GLY A 854 7.70 4.87 -17.69
CA GLY A 854 8.72 5.49 -16.85
C GLY A 854 9.41 4.54 -15.86
N LEU A 855 9.15 3.23 -15.96
CA LEU A 855 9.84 2.18 -15.20
C LEU A 855 11.02 1.64 -16.02
N GLU A 856 12.00 2.51 -16.31
CA GLU A 856 13.12 2.19 -17.22
C GLU A 856 14.18 1.26 -16.62
N TYR A 857 14.11 0.98 -15.32
CA TYR A 857 15.11 0.19 -14.57
C TYR A 857 14.94 -1.33 -14.72
N ILE A 858 13.88 -1.82 -15.37
CA ILE A 858 13.59 -3.26 -15.45
C ILE A 858 14.27 -3.85 -16.69
N GLU A 859 15.28 -4.71 -16.47
CA GLU A 859 15.92 -5.51 -17.51
C GLU A 859 15.28 -6.90 -17.60
N VAL A 860 14.49 -7.14 -18.65
CA VAL A 860 13.70 -8.39 -18.78
C VAL A 860 14.56 -9.63 -18.90
N GLU A 861 15.68 -9.53 -19.63
CA GLU A 861 16.60 -10.66 -19.77
C GLU A 861 17.21 -11.03 -18.40
N SER A 862 17.64 -10.04 -17.61
CA SER A 862 18.11 -10.25 -16.22
C SER A 862 17.02 -10.87 -15.34
N LEU A 863 15.79 -10.37 -15.43
CA LEU A 863 14.64 -10.89 -14.69
C LEU A 863 14.34 -12.37 -15.04
N ILE A 864 14.25 -12.69 -16.33
CA ILE A 864 13.97 -14.06 -16.78
C ILE A 864 15.11 -14.99 -16.37
N SER A 865 16.37 -14.55 -16.52
CA SER A 865 17.52 -15.30 -16.03
C SER A 865 17.44 -15.55 -14.53
N ARG A 866 17.12 -14.53 -13.73
CA ARG A 866 16.98 -14.66 -12.28
C ARG A 866 15.87 -15.63 -11.88
N LEU A 867 14.69 -15.54 -12.51
CA LEU A 867 13.59 -16.48 -12.23
C LEU A 867 13.93 -17.90 -12.70
N GLN A 868 14.67 -18.05 -13.80
CA GLN A 868 15.13 -19.37 -14.26
C GLN A 868 16.18 -19.96 -13.32
N GLU A 869 17.08 -19.16 -12.73
CA GLU A 869 18.01 -19.62 -11.69
C GLU A 869 17.27 -20.23 -10.49
N ILE A 870 16.18 -19.57 -10.05
CA ILE A 870 15.33 -20.05 -8.94
C ILE A 870 14.59 -21.36 -9.30
N ILE A 871 14.19 -21.52 -10.56
CA ILE A 871 13.54 -22.76 -11.03
C ILE A 871 14.59 -23.89 -11.18
N ASP A 872 15.81 -23.54 -11.59
CA ASP A 872 16.90 -24.46 -11.88
C ASP A 872 17.65 -24.94 -10.61
N THR A 873 17.20 -24.61 -9.40
CA THR A 873 17.84 -25.04 -8.13
C THR A 873 17.92 -26.57 -8.06
N LYS A 874 19.08 -27.10 -8.49
CA LYS A 874 19.28 -28.53 -8.83
C LYS A 874 19.84 -29.37 -7.70
N ASP A 875 20.58 -28.75 -6.77
CA ASP A 875 21.42 -29.50 -5.85
C ASP A 875 20.64 -30.04 -4.62
N GLU A 876 19.44 -29.51 -4.32
CA GLU A 876 18.60 -29.92 -3.18
C GLU A 876 17.15 -30.32 -3.56
N LYS A 877 16.93 -30.79 -4.78
CA LYS A 877 15.57 -31.01 -5.33
C LYS A 877 14.66 -31.85 -4.42
N GLU A 878 15.19 -32.87 -3.76
CA GLU A 878 14.41 -33.76 -2.87
C GLU A 878 13.96 -33.05 -1.57
N ARG A 879 14.89 -32.35 -0.89
CA ARG A 879 14.61 -31.59 0.34
C ARG A 879 13.64 -30.44 0.09
N ILE A 880 13.86 -29.67 -0.98
CA ILE A 880 12.96 -28.57 -1.38
C ILE A 880 11.57 -29.12 -1.74
N THR A 881 11.49 -30.24 -2.47
CA THR A 881 10.21 -30.87 -2.79
C THR A 881 9.45 -31.30 -1.53
N ALA A 882 10.16 -31.82 -0.53
CA ALA A 882 9.57 -32.22 0.75
C ALA A 882 8.94 -31.04 1.52
N LEU A 883 9.48 -29.83 1.40
CA LEU A 883 8.90 -28.61 1.98
C LEU A 883 7.73 -28.06 1.14
N THR A 884 7.89 -28.04 -0.19
CA THR A 884 6.97 -27.33 -1.10
C THR A 884 5.69 -28.09 -1.41
N GLU A 885 5.73 -29.43 -1.55
CA GLU A 885 4.55 -30.24 -1.88
C GLU A 885 3.43 -30.16 -0.83
N PRO A 886 3.71 -30.24 0.49
CA PRO A 886 2.67 -30.07 1.52
C PRO A 886 2.07 -28.66 1.54
N VAL A 887 2.87 -27.62 1.24
CA VAL A 887 2.35 -26.24 1.11
C VAL A 887 1.38 -26.17 -0.07
N MET A 888 1.73 -26.72 -1.23
CA MET A 888 0.83 -26.77 -2.39
C MET A 888 -0.44 -27.59 -2.11
N ALA A 889 -0.33 -28.71 -1.38
CA ALA A 889 -1.49 -29.51 -0.98
C ALA A 889 -2.44 -28.72 -0.05
N TYR A 890 -1.89 -27.93 0.88
CA TYR A 890 -2.65 -27.01 1.70
C TYR A 890 -3.34 -25.92 0.87
N LEU A 891 -2.66 -25.31 -0.10
CA LEU A 891 -3.26 -24.31 -1.00
C LEU A 891 -4.45 -24.88 -1.78
N ARG A 892 -4.33 -26.11 -2.30
CA ARG A 892 -5.43 -26.82 -2.97
C ARG A 892 -6.62 -27.03 -2.03
N GLN A 893 -6.38 -27.43 -0.78
CA GLN A 893 -7.46 -27.58 0.20
C GLN A 893 -8.18 -26.25 0.48
N CYS A 894 -7.42 -25.16 0.66
CA CYS A 894 -8.01 -23.83 0.82
C CYS A 894 -8.88 -23.42 -0.38
N GLU A 895 -8.38 -23.65 -1.60
CA GLU A 895 -9.11 -23.35 -2.83
C GLU A 895 -10.42 -24.17 -2.96
N GLU A 896 -10.39 -25.45 -2.61
CA GLU A 896 -11.59 -26.30 -2.62
C GLU A 896 -12.67 -25.79 -1.66
N GLU A 897 -12.28 -25.34 -0.46
CA GLU A 897 -13.22 -24.75 0.50
C GLU A 897 -13.82 -23.43 0.01
N TRP A 898 -13.05 -22.63 -0.71
CA TRP A 898 -13.57 -21.42 -1.36
C TRP A 898 -14.57 -21.74 -2.49
N LYS A 899 -14.27 -22.76 -3.31
CA LYS A 899 -15.18 -23.23 -4.37
C LYS A 899 -16.50 -23.69 -3.79
N LYS A 900 -16.50 -24.44 -2.68
CA LYS A 900 -17.71 -24.92 -2.00
C LYS A 900 -18.65 -23.79 -1.54
N GLN A 901 -18.11 -22.61 -1.24
CA GLN A 901 -18.88 -21.47 -0.75
C GLN A 901 -19.36 -20.52 -1.87
N GLY A 902 -19.16 -20.92 -3.13
CA GLY A 902 -19.46 -20.10 -4.30
C GLY A 902 -18.59 -18.83 -4.36
N GLY A 903 -17.39 -18.87 -3.79
CA GLY A 903 -16.52 -17.69 -3.65
C GLY A 903 -16.13 -17.11 -5.01
N PHE A 904 -15.73 -17.96 -5.96
CA PHE A 904 -15.20 -17.51 -7.26
C PHE A 904 -16.23 -16.80 -8.15
N GLU A 905 -17.50 -17.24 -8.14
CA GLU A 905 -18.58 -16.56 -8.88
C GLU A 905 -18.88 -15.17 -8.29
N LYS A 906 -18.70 -14.98 -6.98
CA LYS A 906 -18.89 -13.69 -6.31
C LYS A 906 -17.79 -12.68 -6.63
N PHE A 907 -16.66 -13.12 -7.19
CA PHE A 907 -15.54 -12.26 -7.56
C PHE A 907 -15.62 -11.68 -8.98
N GLU A 908 -16.66 -11.97 -9.77
CA GLU A 908 -16.80 -11.46 -11.15
C GLU A 908 -16.58 -9.94 -11.25
N SER A 909 -17.24 -9.17 -10.37
CA SER A 909 -17.08 -7.70 -10.34
C SER A 909 -15.66 -7.22 -10.02
N ILE A 910 -14.91 -8.00 -9.21
CA ILE A 910 -13.52 -7.72 -8.85
C ILE A 910 -12.59 -8.12 -10.01
N GLN A 911 -12.91 -9.18 -10.73
CA GLN A 911 -12.18 -9.60 -11.93
C GLN A 911 -12.38 -8.63 -13.09
N GLU A 912 -13.59 -8.10 -13.28
CA GLU A 912 -13.84 -7.01 -14.24
C GLU A 912 -13.03 -5.77 -13.92
N MET A 913 -12.96 -5.37 -12.64
CA MET A 913 -12.12 -4.28 -12.17
C MET A 913 -10.63 -4.52 -12.47
N ASN A 914 -10.17 -5.77 -12.40
CA ASN A 914 -8.82 -6.14 -12.78
C ASN A 914 -8.53 -5.91 -14.27
N ILE A 915 -9.53 -5.95 -15.15
CA ILE A 915 -9.35 -5.65 -16.58
C ILE A 915 -9.11 -4.15 -16.77
N TYR A 916 -9.96 -3.30 -16.16
CA TYR A 916 -9.81 -1.84 -16.26
C TYR A 916 -8.51 -1.31 -15.67
N SER A 917 -7.95 -1.99 -14.67
CA SER A 917 -6.70 -1.57 -14.04
C SER A 917 -5.44 -1.76 -14.90
N GLU A 918 -5.54 -2.40 -16.08
CA GLU A 918 -4.43 -2.46 -17.05
C GLU A 918 -4.11 -1.09 -17.66
N MET A 919 -5.11 -0.20 -17.71
CA MET A 919 -5.01 1.17 -18.19
C MET A 919 -4.33 1.24 -19.57
N GLU A 920 -4.71 0.34 -20.48
CA GLU A 920 -4.11 0.23 -21.81
C GLU A 920 -4.77 1.20 -22.79
N THR A 921 -6.08 1.39 -22.65
CA THR A 921 -6.90 2.26 -23.49
C THR A 921 -7.56 3.36 -22.65
N ALA A 922 -8.04 4.42 -23.31
CA ALA A 922 -8.83 5.44 -22.64
C ALA A 922 -10.12 4.86 -22.02
N ASP A 923 -10.74 3.88 -22.68
CA ASP A 923 -11.93 3.19 -22.17
C ASP A 923 -11.64 2.46 -20.85
N ASP A 924 -10.47 1.80 -20.74
CA ASP A 924 -10.06 1.15 -19.48
C ASP A 924 -9.91 2.17 -18.35
N ILE A 925 -9.25 3.31 -18.63
CA ILE A 925 -9.03 4.38 -17.66
C ILE A 925 -10.37 4.98 -17.21
N TYR A 926 -11.28 5.28 -18.15
CA TYR A 926 -12.60 5.82 -17.81
C TYR A 926 -13.49 4.81 -17.08
N GLY A 927 -13.40 3.51 -17.42
CA GLY A 927 -14.07 2.43 -16.68
C GLY A 927 -13.56 2.30 -15.24
N PHE A 928 -12.25 2.44 -15.04
CA PHE A 928 -11.67 2.51 -13.70
C PHE A 928 -12.12 3.75 -12.92
N LEU A 929 -12.07 4.94 -13.53
CA LEU A 929 -12.51 6.19 -12.90
C LEU A 929 -14.01 6.17 -12.54
N GLN A 930 -14.83 5.50 -13.34
CA GLN A 930 -16.22 5.23 -13.01
C GLN A 930 -16.32 4.38 -11.73
N SER A 931 -15.53 3.31 -11.62
CA SER A 931 -15.48 2.47 -10.43
C SER A 931 -15.05 3.25 -9.17
N VAL A 932 -14.09 4.19 -9.32
CA VAL A 932 -13.68 5.10 -8.23
C VAL A 932 -14.86 5.97 -7.79
N ALA A 933 -15.59 6.56 -8.72
CA ALA A 933 -16.76 7.39 -8.42
C ALA A 933 -17.88 6.59 -7.77
N ASP A 934 -18.17 5.38 -8.26
CA ASP A 934 -19.22 4.51 -7.73
C ASP A 934 -18.92 4.09 -6.29
N LYS A 935 -17.67 3.73 -5.98
CA LYS A 935 -17.25 3.42 -4.61
C LYS A 935 -17.35 4.64 -3.69
N TRP A 936 -16.99 5.82 -4.16
CA TRP A 936 -17.17 7.05 -3.39
C TRP A 936 -18.65 7.33 -3.08
N ILE A 937 -19.54 7.17 -4.07
CA ILE A 937 -20.99 7.31 -3.89
C ILE A 937 -21.54 6.30 -2.87
N CYS A 938 -21.02 5.07 -2.84
CA CYS A 938 -21.43 4.07 -1.86
C CYS A 938 -21.20 4.53 -0.40
N TYR A 939 -20.20 5.35 -0.11
CA TYR A 939 -20.00 5.86 1.26
C TYR A 939 -21.10 6.79 1.75
N ALA A 940 -21.84 7.42 0.83
CA ALA A 940 -22.98 8.23 1.18
C ALA A 940 -24.24 7.37 1.42
N HIS A 941 -24.23 6.05 1.25
CA HIS A 941 -25.41 5.19 1.36
C HIS A 941 -25.25 4.13 2.45
#